data_AF-C9YF30-F1
#
_entry.id   AF-C9YF30-F1
#
_cell.length_a   1.000
_cell.length_b   1.000
_cell.length_c   1.000
_cell.angle_alpha   90.00
_cell.angle_beta   90.00
_cell.angle_gamma   90.00
#
_symmetry.space_group_name_H-M   'P 1'
#
loop_
_entity.id
_entity.type
_entity.pdbx_description
1 polymer ?
#
loop_
_entity_poly.entity_id
_entity_poly.type
_entity_poly.pdbx_seq_one_letter_code
_entity_poly.pdbx_strand_id
1 'polypeptide(L)'
;MEANSATLWRRRAMPLNLTPLIQLTRGGTPECLHFGAVAGTDRAGSLKAFAGDPHLVTFTRSTLKALQALPFVEAGGPAQFGFSQAENALLCASHNGEAMHVDAANSMLTKAGHTYQTLRCGCHVPLQFSYFDKGAPEGAVYTEAHNNCSGKHAGFVAYCVQHGLPMDDYTAPEHPLQQAIARDVARAVGMDVQDMPRGIDGCSAPNFAMPLSKLARGYARLASGAQDPEFGASFTLLSEAMTAYPEMVSGTGRNDLDFMRVGRGDWVSKVGADGVQVVGSKSRGEAFALKIIDGNKPALFAASVEVLDQLGWLDDAQRAALKPWRAAEIRNARGLLVGERLPVFQLQTPMNHKISLIGAPTDIGAGSRGASMGPEALRVANITSVLQSHGLEVLDKGNLSGPSNPWQPPVNGYRHLPEVTAWNRSLHDAVYAELQDGRLPIVLGGDHCLGIGSISAVARHCRDTGKKLRVLWLDAHADFNTNTLTPSGNIHGMPVACLCGFGPQELIEIGGQVPAISPKWVRQIGIRSVDEGEKRFVHEQDLEVFDMRYIDEMGMRAAMELALALIDSNTHLHVSFDVDFLDPDIAPGVGTTVRGGPTYREAQLCMEMIADTGRMASLDVFELNPALDERNRTAEVAVDLIESLFGKSTLMRK
;
A
#
# COMPACT_ATOMS: atom_id res chain seq x y z
N MET A 1 -6.41 23.69 23.08
CA MET A 1 -6.88 22.36 23.51
C MET A 1 -6.21 21.34 22.62
N GLU A 2 -5.01 20.90 23.02
CA GLU A 2 -4.19 19.95 22.29
C GLU A 2 -4.81 18.55 22.40
N ALA A 3 -5.36 18.04 21.31
CA ALA A 3 -5.76 16.66 21.22
C ALA A 3 -4.49 15.80 21.16
N ASN A 4 -4.16 15.15 22.27
CA ASN A 4 -3.02 14.27 22.43
C ASN A 4 -3.09 13.12 21.39
N SER A 5 -2.10 13.00 20.51
CA SER A 5 -2.00 11.96 19.46
C SER A 5 -2.02 10.53 20.04
N ALA A 6 -1.66 10.38 21.33
CA ALA A 6 -1.77 9.14 22.08
C ALA A 6 -3.23 8.64 22.26
N THR A 7 -4.23 9.49 22.08
CA THR A 7 -5.64 9.14 22.26
C THR A 7 -6.25 8.44 21.04
N LEU A 8 -5.68 8.63 19.84
CA LEU A 8 -6.18 8.05 18.58
C LEU A 8 -5.99 6.52 18.52
N TRP A 9 -4.98 5.97 19.18
CA TRP A 9 -4.62 4.55 19.12
C TRP A 9 -5.32 3.66 20.15
N ARG A 10 -5.99 4.23 21.16
CA ARG A 10 -6.49 3.45 22.31
C ARG A 10 -7.82 2.72 22.07
N ARG A 11 -8.54 2.98 20.97
CA ARG A 11 -9.89 2.40 20.74
C ARG A 11 -10.29 2.09 19.28
N ARG A 12 -9.40 2.22 18.30
CA ARG A 12 -9.69 1.73 16.94
C ARG A 12 -9.19 0.29 16.82
N ALA A 13 -10.10 -0.64 16.57
CA ALA A 13 -9.73 -1.92 15.98
C ALA A 13 -9.10 -1.60 14.62
N MET A 14 -7.77 -1.66 14.52
CA MET A 14 -7.13 -1.60 13.21
C MET A 14 -7.59 -2.85 12.44
N PRO A 15 -8.14 -2.71 11.23
CA PRO A 15 -8.39 -3.87 10.39
C PRO A 15 -7.07 -4.61 10.17
N LEU A 16 -6.93 -5.78 10.79
CA LEU A 16 -5.71 -6.60 10.76
C LEU A 16 -5.75 -7.49 9.51
N ASN A 17 -5.30 -6.98 8.36
CA ASN A 17 -5.23 -7.79 7.12
C ASN A 17 -4.10 -8.81 7.20
N LEU A 18 -4.36 -9.87 7.97
CA LEU A 18 -3.46 -10.97 8.22
C LEU A 18 -3.84 -12.12 7.32
N THR A 19 -2.83 -12.76 6.73
CA THR A 19 -2.99 -13.99 5.95
C THR A 19 -2.38 -15.15 6.73
N PRO A 20 -2.89 -16.40 6.62
CA PRO A 20 -2.20 -17.55 7.17
C PRO A 20 -0.85 -17.70 6.47
N LEU A 21 0.24 -17.69 7.24
CA LEU A 21 1.59 -17.85 6.70
C LEU A 21 2.11 -19.28 6.91
N ILE A 22 1.89 -19.85 8.09
CA ILE A 22 2.34 -21.20 8.43
C ILE A 22 1.19 -22.03 8.98
N GLN A 23 1.06 -23.25 8.49
CA GLN A 23 0.16 -24.27 8.99
C GLN A 23 0.96 -25.38 9.68
N LEU A 24 0.55 -25.77 10.88
CA LEU A 24 0.97 -27.01 11.52
C LEU A 24 -0.07 -28.09 11.25
N THR A 25 0.36 -29.29 10.91
CA THR A 25 -0.51 -30.46 10.73
C THR A 25 -0.18 -31.53 11.75
N ARG A 26 -1.16 -32.39 12.06
CA ARG A 26 -0.95 -33.65 12.79
C ARG A 26 -1.69 -34.76 12.07
N GLY A 27 -0.97 -35.80 11.65
CA GLY A 27 -1.55 -36.88 10.83
C GLY A 27 -2.16 -36.39 9.50
N GLY A 28 -1.65 -35.29 8.93
CA GLY A 28 -2.15 -34.68 7.69
C GLY A 28 -3.30 -33.68 7.88
N THR A 29 -3.90 -33.60 9.06
CA THR A 29 -4.99 -32.66 9.36
C THR A 29 -4.42 -31.33 9.86
N PRO A 30 -4.88 -30.16 9.37
CA PRO A 30 -4.52 -28.86 9.94
C PRO A 30 -4.85 -28.80 11.44
N GLU A 31 -3.84 -28.51 12.26
CA GLU A 31 -3.93 -28.40 13.73
C GLU A 31 -3.88 -26.93 14.17
N CYS A 32 -2.99 -26.14 13.56
CA CYS A 32 -2.76 -24.75 13.96
C CYS A 32 -2.40 -23.90 12.73
N LEU A 33 -2.86 -22.65 12.71
CA LEU A 33 -2.50 -21.66 11.70
C LEU A 33 -1.87 -20.45 12.38
N HIS A 34 -0.68 -20.06 11.92
CA HIS A 34 0.00 -18.84 12.33
C HIS A 34 -0.25 -17.76 11.28
N PHE A 35 -0.97 -16.72 11.69
CA PHE A 35 -1.32 -15.57 10.86
C PHE A 35 -0.24 -14.50 10.92
N GLY A 36 -0.07 -13.78 9.82
CA GLY A 36 0.95 -12.75 9.73
C GLY A 36 0.83 -11.87 8.49
N ALA A 37 1.85 -11.07 8.28
CA ALA A 37 2.01 -10.24 7.09
C ALA A 37 3.49 -10.07 6.71
N VAL A 38 3.75 -9.88 5.42
CA VAL A 38 5.08 -9.69 4.82
C VAL A 38 5.07 -8.44 3.96
N ALA A 39 6.12 -7.64 4.04
CA ALA A 39 6.41 -6.56 3.11
C ALA A 39 7.85 -6.67 2.61
N GLY A 40 8.04 -6.77 1.29
CA GLY A 40 9.33 -6.67 0.62
C GLY A 40 9.44 -5.34 -0.12
N THR A 41 10.50 -4.58 0.10
CA THR A 41 10.71 -3.26 -0.50
C THR A 41 12.14 -3.09 -1.03
N ASP A 42 12.33 -2.13 -1.94
CA ASP A 42 13.66 -1.63 -2.29
C ASP A 42 14.09 -0.44 -1.40
N ARG A 43 15.31 0.07 -1.62
CA ARG A 43 15.87 1.25 -0.92
C ARG A 43 15.00 2.50 -0.99
N ALA A 44 14.28 2.72 -2.10
CA ALA A 44 13.39 3.86 -2.25
C ALA A 44 12.11 3.69 -1.41
N GLY A 45 11.83 2.45 -0.97
CA GLY A 45 10.61 2.09 -0.28
C GLY A 45 9.50 1.62 -1.21
N SER A 46 9.80 1.38 -2.50
CA SER A 46 8.83 0.78 -3.40
C SER A 46 8.55 -0.65 -2.95
N LEU A 47 7.27 -0.98 -2.77
CA LEU A 47 6.87 -2.35 -2.48
C LEU A 47 7.17 -3.23 -3.71
N LYS A 48 7.79 -4.38 -3.48
CA LYS A 48 8.18 -5.38 -4.50
C LYS A 48 7.40 -6.68 -4.35
N ALA A 49 7.12 -7.06 -3.12
CA ALA A 49 6.39 -8.27 -2.79
C ALA A 49 5.65 -8.10 -1.45
N PHE A 50 4.52 -8.77 -1.27
CA PHE A 50 3.81 -8.76 0.00
C PHE A 50 2.93 -10.00 0.20
N ALA A 51 2.54 -10.26 1.44
CA ALA A 51 1.49 -11.21 1.79
C ALA A 51 0.75 -10.67 3.01
N GLY A 52 -0.59 -10.68 3.01
CA GLY A 52 -1.36 -9.92 4.02
C GLY A 52 -1.15 -8.41 3.87
N ASP A 53 -1.12 -7.69 4.97
CA ASP A 53 -0.96 -6.23 5.02
C ASP A 53 0.51 -5.80 5.08
N PRO A 54 1.10 -5.30 3.98
CA PRO A 54 2.47 -4.79 4.00
C PRO A 54 2.63 -3.51 4.83
N HIS A 55 1.52 -2.87 5.22
CA HIS A 55 1.50 -1.65 6.02
C HIS A 55 1.11 -1.91 7.47
N LEU A 56 1.03 -3.19 7.90
CA LEU A 56 0.73 -3.56 9.27
C LEU A 56 1.68 -2.84 10.24
N VAL A 57 1.10 -1.95 11.06
CA VAL A 57 1.85 -1.23 12.10
C VAL A 57 2.15 -2.18 13.24
N THR A 58 3.44 -2.43 13.48
CA THR A 58 3.88 -3.29 14.58
C THR A 58 5.08 -2.67 15.28
N PHE A 59 5.20 -2.92 16.59
CA PHE A 59 6.44 -2.59 17.30
C PHE A 59 7.59 -3.40 16.69
N THR A 60 8.63 -2.69 16.29
CA THR A 60 9.83 -3.26 15.67
C THR A 60 10.62 -4.14 16.64
N ARG A 61 10.55 -3.85 17.94
CA ARG A 61 11.31 -4.56 18.99
C ARG A 61 12.79 -4.59 18.62
N SER A 62 13.47 -5.71 18.90
CA SER A 62 14.90 -5.86 18.62
C SER A 62 15.32 -5.71 17.15
N THR A 63 14.39 -5.66 16.16
CA THR A 63 14.78 -5.38 14.77
C THR A 63 15.29 -3.95 14.57
N LEU A 64 14.94 -3.03 15.46
CA LEU A 64 15.29 -1.61 15.33
C LEU A 64 16.76 -1.30 15.62
N LYS A 65 17.49 -2.20 16.31
CA LYS A 65 18.74 -1.88 17.01
C LYS A 65 19.85 -1.32 16.12
N ALA A 66 20.00 -1.85 14.91
CA ALA A 66 20.96 -1.31 13.95
C ALA A 66 20.65 0.16 13.62
N LEU A 67 19.36 0.52 13.47
CA LEU A 67 18.94 1.90 13.26
C LEU A 67 19.07 2.75 14.53
N GLN A 68 18.93 2.16 15.74
CA GLN A 68 19.15 2.88 17.00
C GLN A 68 20.64 3.24 17.23
N ALA A 69 21.57 2.54 16.59
CA ALA A 69 22.99 2.86 16.66
C ALA A 69 23.39 4.05 15.77
N LEU A 70 22.54 4.46 14.83
CA LEU A 70 22.88 5.48 13.82
C LEU A 70 23.42 6.78 14.40
N PRO A 71 22.79 7.43 15.40
CA PRO A 71 23.31 8.70 15.91
C PRO A 71 24.74 8.61 16.44
N PHE A 72 25.07 7.48 17.08
CA PHE A 72 26.42 7.23 17.61
C PHE A 72 27.45 6.96 16.51
N VAL A 73 27.06 6.23 15.46
CA VAL A 73 27.96 5.96 14.34
C VAL A 73 28.16 7.21 13.48
N GLU A 74 27.10 7.96 13.18
CA GLU A 74 27.14 9.22 12.44
C GLU A 74 28.00 10.28 13.14
N ALA A 75 27.99 10.30 14.48
CA ALA A 75 28.85 11.17 15.27
C ALA A 75 30.33 10.72 15.30
N GLY A 76 30.70 9.64 14.60
CA GLY A 76 32.07 9.10 14.60
C GLY A 76 32.45 8.37 15.89
N GLY A 77 31.47 8.02 16.73
CA GLY A 77 31.66 7.39 18.03
C GLY A 77 32.54 6.13 18.01
N PRO A 78 32.30 5.14 17.15
CA PRO A 78 33.14 3.94 17.06
C PRO A 78 34.64 4.24 16.89
N ALA A 79 34.98 5.22 16.04
CA ALA A 79 36.37 5.62 15.83
C ALA A 79 36.93 6.36 17.06
N GLN A 80 36.15 7.27 17.65
CA GLN A 80 36.56 8.02 18.84
C GLN A 80 36.90 7.11 20.03
N PHE A 81 36.10 6.07 20.28
CA PHE A 81 36.31 5.15 21.40
C PHE A 81 37.15 3.92 21.03
N GLY A 82 37.56 3.76 19.77
CA GLY A 82 38.33 2.60 19.31
C GLY A 82 37.54 1.28 19.39
N PHE A 83 36.27 1.30 19.00
CA PHE A 83 35.45 0.09 18.92
C PHE A 83 35.88 -0.78 17.73
N SER A 84 36.19 -2.04 18.02
CA SER A 84 36.46 -3.08 17.04
C SER A 84 35.21 -3.43 16.24
N GLN A 85 35.38 -4.15 15.14
CA GLN A 85 34.25 -4.58 14.31
C GLN A 85 33.29 -5.51 15.06
N ALA A 86 33.79 -6.37 15.96
CA ALA A 86 32.95 -7.21 16.82
C ALA A 86 32.13 -6.39 17.85
N GLU A 87 32.71 -5.32 18.41
CA GLU A 87 31.98 -4.40 19.29
C GLU A 87 30.94 -3.57 18.52
N ASN A 88 31.25 -3.17 17.29
CA ASN A 88 30.29 -2.50 16.41
C ASN A 88 29.10 -3.41 16.06
N ALA A 89 29.33 -4.72 15.88
CA ALA A 89 28.25 -5.68 15.70
C ALA A 89 27.36 -5.77 16.96
N LEU A 90 27.98 -5.67 18.15
CA LEU A 90 27.27 -5.73 19.43
C LEU A 90 26.33 -4.54 19.67
N LEU A 91 26.56 -3.38 19.02
CA LEU A 91 25.61 -2.25 19.01
C LEU A 91 24.24 -2.65 18.46
N CYS A 92 24.22 -3.59 17.51
CA CYS A 92 23.01 -4.07 16.82
C CYS A 92 22.35 -5.26 17.53
N ALA A 93 22.92 -5.73 18.64
CA ALA A 93 22.70 -7.09 19.12
C ALA A 93 21.44 -7.29 19.98
N SER A 94 20.89 -8.49 19.87
CA SER A 94 19.97 -9.09 20.84
C SER A 94 20.54 -10.44 21.28
N HIS A 95 21.73 -10.40 21.87
CA HIS A 95 22.63 -11.53 22.03
C HIS A 95 22.21 -12.53 23.11
N ASN A 96 22.92 -13.65 23.19
CA ASN A 96 22.62 -14.74 24.13
C ASN A 96 23.17 -14.54 25.56
N GLY A 97 23.92 -13.47 25.80
CA GLY A 97 24.65 -13.28 27.07
C GLY A 97 25.81 -14.27 27.28
N GLU A 98 26.38 -14.80 26.20
CA GLU A 98 27.59 -15.63 26.23
C GLU A 98 28.84 -14.79 26.57
N ALA A 99 29.92 -15.43 27.02
CA ALA A 99 31.14 -14.77 27.49
C ALA A 99 31.67 -13.71 26.51
N MET A 100 31.76 -14.04 25.22
CA MET A 100 32.23 -13.09 24.18
C MET A 100 31.40 -11.79 24.13
N HIS A 101 30.10 -11.86 24.40
CA HIS A 101 29.24 -10.68 24.43
C HIS A 101 29.47 -9.85 25.69
N VAL A 102 29.62 -10.52 26.83
CA VAL A 102 29.84 -9.86 28.13
C VAL A 102 31.20 -9.17 28.13
N ASP A 103 32.23 -9.84 27.60
CA ASP A 103 33.58 -9.30 27.45
C ASP A 103 33.59 -8.07 26.53
N ALA A 104 32.92 -8.15 25.39
CA ALA A 104 32.80 -7.03 24.46
C ALA A 104 31.99 -5.85 25.05
N ALA A 105 30.87 -6.11 25.73
CA ALA A 105 30.09 -5.05 26.40
C ALA A 105 30.92 -4.35 27.49
N ASN A 106 31.66 -5.11 28.31
CA ASN A 106 32.56 -4.54 29.32
C ASN A 106 33.73 -3.78 28.70
N SER A 107 34.29 -4.27 27.58
CA SER A 107 35.33 -3.57 26.83
C SER A 107 34.83 -2.22 26.29
N MET A 108 33.64 -2.19 25.66
CA MET A 108 33.01 -0.97 25.18
C MET A 108 32.78 0.05 26.31
N LEU A 109 32.28 -0.41 27.45
CA LEU A 109 32.06 0.44 28.63
C LEU A 109 33.38 0.97 29.20
N THR A 110 34.41 0.12 29.29
CA THR A 110 35.74 0.53 29.76
C THR A 110 36.34 1.60 28.86
N LYS A 111 36.22 1.46 27.53
CA LYS A 111 36.65 2.46 26.55
C LYS A 111 35.89 3.79 26.71
N ALA A 112 34.64 3.74 27.14
CA ALA A 112 33.84 4.92 27.50
C ALA A 112 34.10 5.44 28.92
N GLY A 113 34.95 4.79 29.74
CA GLY A 113 35.23 5.20 31.12
C GLY A 113 34.15 4.78 32.14
N HIS A 114 33.35 3.77 31.80
CA HIS A 114 32.21 3.29 32.60
C HIS A 114 32.27 1.78 32.87
N THR A 115 31.34 1.29 33.70
CA THR A 115 31.17 -0.13 34.01
C THR A 115 29.74 -0.56 33.73
N TYR A 116 29.46 -1.86 33.86
CA TYR A 116 28.11 -2.41 33.67
C TYR A 116 27.05 -1.74 34.57
N GLN A 117 27.43 -1.13 35.69
CA GLN A 117 26.53 -0.45 36.64
C GLN A 117 25.90 0.84 36.06
N THR A 118 26.49 1.39 35.00
CA THR A 118 25.92 2.54 34.27
C THR A 118 24.77 2.10 33.35
N LEU A 119 24.65 0.80 33.04
CA LEU A 119 23.59 0.32 32.17
C LEU A 119 22.21 0.47 32.85
N ARG A 120 21.19 0.75 32.04
CA ARG A 120 19.78 0.94 32.44
C ARG A 120 18.86 -0.11 31.81
N CYS A 121 19.43 -1.18 31.25
CA CYS A 121 18.68 -2.29 30.68
C CYS A 121 18.21 -3.33 31.70
N GLY A 122 18.69 -3.24 32.95
CA GLY A 122 18.52 -4.28 33.96
C GLY A 122 19.32 -5.55 33.65
N CYS A 123 19.14 -6.57 34.49
CA CYS A 123 19.81 -7.87 34.39
C CYS A 123 18.79 -8.99 34.24
N HIS A 124 19.13 -10.02 33.45
CA HIS A 124 18.35 -11.26 33.35
C HIS A 124 19.30 -12.44 33.13
N VAL A 125 18.78 -13.66 33.33
CA VAL A 125 19.51 -14.90 33.02
C VAL A 125 19.88 -14.91 31.51
N PRO A 126 21.14 -15.21 31.13
CA PRO A 126 21.56 -15.28 29.73
C PRO A 126 20.64 -16.17 28.88
N LEU A 127 20.27 -15.69 27.69
CA LEU A 127 19.35 -16.41 26.81
C LEU A 127 19.93 -17.71 26.25
N GLN A 128 21.26 -17.92 26.28
CA GLN A 128 21.86 -19.20 25.90
C GLN A 128 21.23 -20.38 26.66
N PHE A 129 20.86 -20.20 27.93
CA PHE A 129 20.28 -21.28 28.73
C PHE A 129 18.90 -21.68 28.21
N SER A 130 18.03 -20.71 27.93
CA SER A 130 16.70 -20.99 27.37
C SER A 130 16.74 -21.48 25.92
N TYR A 131 17.69 -21.00 25.10
CA TYR A 131 17.83 -21.47 23.71
C TYR A 131 18.36 -22.90 23.60
N PHE A 132 19.22 -23.33 24.51
CA PHE A 132 19.79 -24.68 24.50
C PHE A 132 19.08 -25.66 25.44
N ASP A 133 17.92 -25.27 26.00
CA ASP A 133 17.17 -26.05 26.99
C ASP A 133 18.05 -26.53 28.16
N LYS A 134 18.90 -25.62 28.66
CA LYS A 134 19.84 -25.85 29.77
C LYS A 134 19.39 -25.10 31.00
N GLY A 135 19.55 -25.72 32.17
CA GLY A 135 19.43 -25.01 33.44
C GLY A 135 20.57 -24.01 33.62
N ALA A 136 20.24 -22.82 34.15
CA ALA A 136 21.27 -21.88 34.60
C ALA A 136 22.07 -22.52 35.75
N PRO A 137 23.41 -22.37 35.79
CA PRO A 137 24.21 -22.91 36.88
C PRO A 137 23.77 -22.36 38.23
N GLU A 138 23.70 -23.24 39.23
CA GLU A 138 23.36 -22.85 40.59
C GLU A 138 24.42 -21.90 41.16
N GLY A 139 23.96 -20.80 41.79
CA GLY A 139 24.85 -19.78 42.37
C GLY A 139 25.50 -18.82 41.36
N ALA A 140 25.20 -18.91 40.06
CA ALA A 140 25.71 -17.96 39.07
C ALA A 140 25.18 -16.54 39.33
N VAL A 141 26.09 -15.56 39.28
CA VAL A 141 25.77 -14.14 39.41
C VAL A 141 25.83 -13.49 38.04
N TYR A 142 24.72 -12.86 37.63
CA TYR A 142 24.63 -12.13 36.37
C TYR A 142 24.56 -10.63 36.64
N THR A 143 25.17 -9.87 35.74
CA THR A 143 25.17 -8.41 35.73
C THR A 143 24.42 -7.88 34.51
N GLU A 144 24.22 -6.58 34.45
CA GLU A 144 23.61 -5.88 33.32
C GLU A 144 24.34 -6.14 31.99
N ALA A 145 25.65 -6.48 32.02
CA ALA A 145 26.40 -6.88 30.83
C ALA A 145 25.88 -8.19 30.20
N HIS A 146 25.21 -9.04 30.97
CA HIS A 146 24.58 -10.27 30.50
C HIS A 146 23.22 -10.05 29.82
N ASN A 147 22.63 -8.86 29.99
CA ASN A 147 21.39 -8.51 29.31
C ASN A 147 21.60 -8.57 27.80
N ASN A 148 20.66 -9.13 27.06
CA ASN A 148 20.75 -9.28 25.61
C ASN A 148 20.83 -7.94 24.84
N CYS A 149 20.54 -6.81 25.51
CA CYS A 149 20.61 -5.47 24.97
C CYS A 149 21.83 -4.68 25.47
N SER A 150 22.75 -5.30 26.23
CA SER A 150 23.84 -4.58 26.88
C SER A 150 24.76 -3.84 25.90
N GLY A 151 25.04 -4.43 24.74
CA GLY A 151 25.83 -3.77 23.68
C GLY A 151 25.21 -2.48 23.13
N LYS A 152 23.90 -2.49 22.85
CA LYS A 152 23.16 -1.27 22.46
C LYS A 152 23.25 -0.20 23.55
N HIS A 153 23.08 -0.59 24.81
CA HIS A 153 23.19 0.34 25.93
C HIS A 153 24.62 0.83 26.16
N ALA A 154 25.65 0.02 25.90
CA ALA A 154 27.03 0.47 25.90
C ALA A 154 27.27 1.55 24.83
N GLY A 155 26.67 1.40 23.65
CA GLY A 155 26.63 2.46 22.63
C GLY A 155 25.91 3.73 23.08
N PHE A 156 24.78 3.58 23.79
CA PHE A 156 24.05 4.72 24.38
C PHE A 156 24.91 5.48 25.41
N VAL A 157 25.59 4.75 26.29
CA VAL A 157 26.54 5.33 27.25
C VAL A 157 27.67 6.04 26.51
N ALA A 158 28.28 5.40 25.51
CA ALA A 158 29.36 6.02 24.72
C ALA A 158 28.91 7.30 24.00
N TYR A 159 27.69 7.34 23.45
CA TYR A 159 27.10 8.56 22.89
C TYR A 159 26.93 9.64 23.96
N CYS A 160 26.39 9.29 25.14
CA CYS A 160 26.26 10.26 26.22
C CYS A 160 27.63 10.82 26.65
N VAL A 161 28.68 9.99 26.71
CA VAL A 161 30.06 10.46 26.99
C VAL A 161 30.54 11.40 25.90
N GLN A 162 30.38 11.03 24.64
CA GLN A 162 30.79 11.82 23.47
C GLN A 162 30.18 13.23 23.47
N HIS A 163 28.94 13.36 23.95
CA HIS A 163 28.18 14.60 23.94
C HIS A 163 28.05 15.28 25.31
N GLY A 164 28.71 14.76 26.36
CA GLY A 164 28.63 15.31 27.71
C GLY A 164 27.21 15.28 28.31
N LEU A 165 26.42 14.25 27.99
CA LEU A 165 25.03 14.11 28.41
C LEU A 165 24.88 13.30 29.71
N PRO A 166 23.77 13.48 30.45
CA PRO A 166 23.46 12.69 31.64
C PRO A 166 23.40 11.17 31.38
N MET A 167 23.78 10.38 32.39
CA MET A 167 23.81 8.91 32.33
C MET A 167 22.65 8.24 33.07
N ASP A 168 21.99 8.96 33.99
CA ASP A 168 20.99 8.33 34.87
C ASP A 168 19.65 8.09 34.18
N ASP A 169 19.34 8.89 33.16
CA ASP A 169 18.06 8.93 32.48
C ASP A 169 18.18 8.83 30.95
N TYR A 170 19.27 8.28 30.40
CA TYR A 170 19.46 8.20 28.94
C TYR A 170 18.38 7.36 28.22
N THR A 171 17.57 6.59 28.95
CA THR A 171 16.42 5.86 28.44
C THR A 171 15.12 6.68 28.43
N ALA A 172 15.10 7.86 29.04
CA ALA A 172 13.94 8.75 29.04
C ALA A 172 13.68 9.25 27.61
N PRO A 173 12.42 9.22 27.12
CA PRO A 173 12.15 9.62 25.74
C PRO A 173 12.50 11.07 25.41
N GLU A 174 12.53 11.94 26.41
CA GLU A 174 12.89 13.36 26.30
C GLU A 174 14.41 13.57 26.30
N HIS A 175 15.20 12.55 26.65
CA HIS A 175 16.65 12.65 26.69
C HIS A 175 17.23 12.90 25.29
N PRO A 176 18.25 13.78 25.11
CA PRO A 176 18.77 14.14 23.80
C PRO A 176 19.22 12.95 22.93
N LEU A 177 19.77 11.90 23.54
CA LEU A 177 20.06 10.63 22.85
C LEU A 177 18.79 10.02 22.21
N GLN A 178 17.70 9.90 22.96
CA GLN A 178 16.47 9.26 22.46
C GLN A 178 15.79 10.11 21.39
N GLN A 179 15.89 11.44 21.49
CA GLN A 179 15.45 12.35 20.42
C GLN A 179 16.30 12.18 19.14
N ALA A 180 17.62 12.04 19.28
CA ALA A 180 18.50 11.78 18.14
C ALA A 180 18.18 10.43 17.48
N ILE A 181 17.97 9.37 18.28
CA ILE A 181 17.54 8.06 17.79
C ILE A 181 16.22 8.16 17.04
N ALA A 182 15.21 8.83 17.61
CA ALA A 182 13.90 8.98 16.97
C ALA A 182 14.01 9.68 15.60
N ARG A 183 14.80 10.77 15.53
CA ARG A 183 15.03 11.52 14.29
C ARG A 183 15.72 10.68 13.22
N ASP A 184 16.81 10.00 13.56
CA ASP A 184 17.60 9.29 12.54
C ASP A 184 16.94 7.97 12.13
N VAL A 185 16.19 7.33 13.03
CA VAL A 185 15.28 6.22 12.67
C VAL A 185 14.21 6.70 11.70
N ALA A 186 13.51 7.81 12.00
CA ALA A 186 12.48 8.40 11.14
C ALA A 186 13.01 8.65 9.72
N ARG A 187 14.19 9.27 9.62
CA ARG A 187 14.89 9.51 8.34
C ARG A 187 15.22 8.20 7.63
N ALA A 188 15.78 7.22 8.34
CA ALA A 188 16.14 5.92 7.78
C ALA A 188 14.93 5.19 7.16
N VAL A 189 13.78 5.18 7.85
CA VAL A 189 12.58 4.46 7.42
C VAL A 189 11.64 5.29 6.54
N GLY A 190 11.91 6.59 6.37
CA GLY A 190 11.09 7.50 5.56
C GLY A 190 9.72 7.77 6.18
N MET A 191 9.72 8.16 7.45
CA MET A 191 8.56 8.58 8.24
C MET A 191 8.88 9.86 9.02
N ASP A 192 7.86 10.57 9.49
CA ASP A 192 8.03 11.63 10.48
C ASP A 192 8.01 11.06 11.91
N VAL A 193 8.75 11.71 12.82
CA VAL A 193 8.84 11.27 14.23
C VAL A 193 7.47 11.20 14.91
N GLN A 194 6.57 12.12 14.56
CA GLN A 194 5.20 12.17 15.10
C GLN A 194 4.34 10.98 14.69
N ASP A 195 4.67 10.33 13.57
CA ASP A 195 3.94 9.20 13.00
C ASP A 195 4.49 7.84 13.44
N MET A 196 5.46 7.83 14.37
CA MET A 196 6.03 6.62 14.94
C MET A 196 5.54 6.42 16.38
N PRO A 197 4.44 5.67 16.61
CA PRO A 197 3.97 5.37 17.96
C PRO A 197 5.08 4.79 18.82
N ARG A 198 5.25 5.32 20.03
CA ARG A 198 6.35 5.01 20.92
C ARG A 198 5.88 4.16 22.10
N GLY A 199 6.66 3.13 22.41
CA GLY A 199 6.49 2.26 23.59
C GLY A 199 7.81 2.05 24.32
N ILE A 200 7.76 1.53 25.54
CA ILE A 200 8.95 1.15 26.31
C ILE A 200 9.20 -0.33 26.09
N ASP A 201 10.40 -0.70 25.63
CA ASP A 201 10.80 -2.10 25.44
C ASP A 201 11.30 -2.73 26.76
N GLY A 202 11.49 -4.06 26.78
CA GLY A 202 11.93 -4.80 27.96
C GLY A 202 13.32 -4.43 28.50
N CYS A 203 14.11 -3.66 27.73
CA CYS A 203 15.39 -3.10 28.16
C CYS A 203 15.27 -1.63 28.63
N SER A 204 14.05 -1.16 28.90
CA SER A 204 13.73 0.20 29.37
C SER A 204 13.93 1.32 28.34
N ALA A 205 14.54 1.06 27.18
CA ALA A 205 14.67 2.04 26.11
C ALA A 205 13.38 2.17 25.26
N PRO A 206 13.13 3.34 24.66
CA PRO A 206 12.07 3.54 23.68
C PRO A 206 12.19 2.58 22.48
N ASN A 207 11.04 2.13 21.99
CA ASN A 207 10.86 1.40 20.74
C ASN A 207 9.72 2.03 19.93
N PHE A 208 9.80 1.93 18.61
CA PHE A 208 8.84 2.54 17.70
C PHE A 208 8.04 1.46 16.98
N ALA A 209 6.75 1.71 16.85
CA ALA A 209 5.89 1.00 15.92
C ALA A 209 5.91 1.71 14.57
N MET A 210 5.90 0.92 13.50
CA MET A 210 5.85 1.40 12.13
C MET A 210 5.28 0.32 11.19
N PRO A 211 4.83 0.70 9.99
CA PRO A 211 4.47 -0.26 8.95
C PRO A 211 5.63 -1.21 8.61
N LEU A 212 5.34 -2.49 8.32
CA LEU A 212 6.36 -3.47 7.91
C LEU A 212 7.18 -2.99 6.70
N SER A 213 6.53 -2.40 5.70
CA SER A 213 7.18 -1.80 4.52
C SER A 213 8.21 -0.72 4.86
N LYS A 214 7.98 0.06 5.92
CA LYS A 214 8.91 1.10 6.39
C LYS A 214 10.11 0.49 7.10
N LEU A 215 9.88 -0.54 7.92
CA LEU A 215 10.97 -1.31 8.52
C LEU A 215 11.84 -2.00 7.44
N ALA A 216 11.20 -2.62 6.44
CA ALA A 216 11.88 -3.21 5.29
C ALA A 216 12.72 -2.16 4.55
N ARG A 217 12.16 -0.98 4.25
CA ARG A 217 12.91 0.12 3.62
C ARG A 217 14.18 0.49 4.41
N GLY A 218 14.06 0.62 5.73
CA GLY A 218 15.21 0.89 6.59
C GLY A 218 16.32 -0.16 6.47
N TYR A 219 15.96 -1.44 6.35
CA TYR A 219 16.94 -2.52 6.16
C TYR A 219 17.47 -2.63 4.74
N ALA A 220 16.68 -2.29 3.72
CA ALA A 220 17.16 -2.22 2.33
C ALA A 220 18.27 -1.17 2.23
N ARG A 221 18.09 -0.02 2.89
CA ARG A 221 19.09 1.04 3.00
C ARG A 221 20.32 0.59 3.82
N LEU A 222 20.11 0.02 5.01
CA LEU A 222 21.18 -0.51 5.86
C LEU A 222 22.07 -1.52 5.12
N ALA A 223 21.46 -2.52 4.47
CA ALA A 223 22.21 -3.56 3.75
C ALA A 223 22.97 -3.02 2.54
N SER A 224 22.46 -1.95 1.92
CA SER A 224 23.10 -1.32 0.76
C SER A 224 24.34 -0.49 1.10
N GLY A 225 24.55 -0.16 2.38
CA GLY A 225 25.75 0.51 2.87
C GLY A 225 26.08 1.77 2.06
N ALA A 226 27.27 1.79 1.47
CA ALA A 226 27.83 2.92 0.72
C ALA A 226 26.96 3.43 -0.45
N GLN A 227 25.98 2.65 -0.91
CA GLN A 227 25.04 3.10 -1.94
C GLN A 227 23.87 3.92 -1.39
N ASP A 228 23.76 4.08 -0.07
CA ASP A 228 22.79 4.97 0.56
C ASP A 228 23.26 6.43 0.48
N PRO A 229 22.44 7.37 -0.01
CA PRO A 229 22.86 8.75 -0.22
C PRO A 229 22.98 9.57 1.06
N GLU A 230 22.44 9.11 2.19
CA GLU A 230 22.32 9.88 3.42
C GLU A 230 23.20 9.31 4.54
N PHE A 231 23.16 7.99 4.75
CA PHE A 231 23.85 7.31 5.86
C PHE A 231 24.91 6.32 5.36
N GLY A 232 25.41 6.48 4.12
CA GLY A 232 26.20 5.46 3.43
C GLY A 232 27.41 4.93 4.22
N ALA A 233 28.16 5.81 4.88
CA ALA A 233 29.30 5.42 5.72
C ALA A 233 28.86 4.63 6.97
N SER A 234 27.86 5.14 7.71
CA SER A 234 27.35 4.50 8.91
C SER A 234 26.67 3.17 8.63
N PHE A 235 25.87 3.08 7.58
CA PHE A 235 25.26 1.82 7.14
C PHE A 235 26.30 0.81 6.66
N THR A 236 27.39 1.25 6.01
CA THR A 236 28.51 0.35 5.68
C THR A 236 29.12 -0.23 6.95
N LEU A 237 29.49 0.62 7.92
CA LEU A 237 30.09 0.17 9.17
C LEU A 237 29.20 -0.84 9.91
N LEU A 238 27.91 -0.53 10.04
CA LEU A 238 26.96 -1.38 10.76
C LEU A 238 26.69 -2.70 10.02
N SER A 239 26.39 -2.65 8.72
CA SER A 239 26.09 -3.85 7.93
C SER A 239 27.28 -4.80 7.82
N GLU A 240 28.50 -4.27 7.60
CA GLU A 240 29.72 -5.07 7.56
C GLU A 240 30.07 -5.66 8.93
N ALA A 241 29.87 -4.91 10.02
CA ALA A 241 30.07 -5.45 11.36
C ALA A 241 29.10 -6.60 11.66
N MET A 242 27.80 -6.42 11.36
CA MET A 242 26.79 -7.45 11.57
C MET A 242 27.07 -8.72 10.76
N THR A 243 27.48 -8.58 9.50
CA THR A 243 27.72 -9.72 8.61
C THR A 243 29.07 -10.41 8.84
N ALA A 244 30.08 -9.68 9.32
CA ALA A 244 31.39 -10.24 9.67
C ALA A 244 31.39 -10.93 11.05
N TYR A 245 30.62 -10.43 12.02
CA TYR A 245 30.50 -10.98 13.37
C TYR A 245 29.04 -11.29 13.74
N PRO A 246 28.36 -12.14 12.97
CA PRO A 246 26.94 -12.41 13.17
C PRO A 246 26.66 -13.09 14.51
N GLU A 247 27.64 -13.84 15.06
CA GLU A 247 27.52 -14.44 16.38
C GLU A 247 27.46 -13.39 17.49
N MET A 248 28.07 -12.21 17.31
CA MET A 248 27.94 -11.09 18.26
C MET A 248 26.55 -10.46 18.22
N VAL A 249 25.83 -10.55 17.10
CA VAL A 249 24.50 -9.94 16.93
C VAL A 249 23.41 -10.76 17.63
N SER A 250 23.43 -12.09 17.49
CA SER A 250 22.40 -12.96 18.08
C SER A 250 22.87 -13.90 19.17
N GLY A 251 24.14 -14.30 19.15
CA GLY A 251 24.67 -15.45 19.87
C GLY A 251 24.61 -16.75 19.08
N THR A 252 25.27 -17.78 19.61
CA THR A 252 25.38 -19.09 18.96
C THR A 252 24.03 -19.81 18.85
N GLY A 253 23.85 -20.62 17.79
CA GLY A 253 22.67 -21.47 17.60
C GLY A 253 21.36 -20.72 17.28
N ARG A 254 21.44 -19.50 16.73
CA ARG A 254 20.27 -18.65 16.44
C ARG A 254 20.13 -18.32 14.96
N ASN A 255 18.91 -18.00 14.54
CA ASN A 255 18.55 -17.82 13.15
C ASN A 255 19.31 -16.68 12.47
N ASP A 256 19.47 -15.52 13.12
CA ASP A 256 20.20 -14.38 12.56
C ASP A 256 21.67 -14.74 12.24
N LEU A 257 22.32 -15.53 13.11
CA LEU A 257 23.66 -16.05 12.87
C LEU A 257 23.74 -16.87 11.59
N ASP A 258 22.86 -17.85 11.46
CA ASP A 258 22.85 -18.75 10.32
C ASP A 258 22.41 -18.03 9.04
N PHE A 259 21.42 -17.13 9.11
CA PHE A 259 20.95 -16.36 7.96
C PHE A 259 22.10 -15.50 7.40
N MET A 260 22.84 -14.78 8.25
CA MET A 260 23.96 -13.95 7.78
C MET A 260 25.13 -14.80 7.24
N ARG A 261 25.44 -15.95 7.87
CA ARG A 261 26.46 -16.88 7.37
C ARG A 261 26.09 -17.49 6.02
N VAL A 262 24.85 -17.97 5.88
CA VAL A 262 24.31 -18.53 4.63
C VAL A 262 24.19 -17.45 3.55
N GLY A 263 23.91 -16.21 3.94
CA GLY A 263 23.92 -15.04 3.06
C GLY A 263 25.30 -14.66 2.54
N ARG A 264 26.39 -15.23 3.08
CA ARG A 264 27.78 -15.02 2.61
C ARG A 264 28.16 -13.54 2.48
N GLY A 265 27.76 -12.73 3.47
CA GLY A 265 27.99 -11.28 3.49
C GLY A 265 26.97 -10.44 2.71
N ASP A 266 26.01 -11.07 2.03
CA ASP A 266 24.94 -10.37 1.32
C ASP A 266 23.78 -9.95 2.25
N TRP A 267 23.47 -10.75 3.26
CA TRP A 267 22.28 -10.57 4.07
C TRP A 267 22.58 -9.96 5.43
N VAL A 268 21.89 -8.88 5.76
CA VAL A 268 21.81 -8.33 7.12
C VAL A 268 20.49 -8.80 7.73
N SER A 269 20.53 -9.59 8.80
CA SER A 269 19.35 -10.20 9.41
C SER A 269 19.18 -9.75 10.86
N LYS A 270 17.93 -9.47 11.25
CA LYS A 270 17.60 -9.21 12.65
C LYS A 270 16.21 -9.69 13.03
N VAL A 271 16.17 -10.56 14.06
CA VAL A 271 14.95 -10.98 14.73
C VAL A 271 14.56 -10.01 15.86
N GLY A 272 13.27 -9.70 15.92
CA GLY A 272 12.57 -8.97 16.96
C GLY A 272 11.89 -9.91 17.95
N ALA A 273 11.65 -9.42 19.18
CA ALA A 273 10.73 -10.10 20.08
C ALA A 273 9.31 -10.11 19.49
N ASP A 274 8.47 -11.05 19.95
CA ASP A 274 7.07 -11.17 19.56
C ASP A 274 6.85 -11.28 18.04
N GLY A 275 7.71 -12.04 17.34
CA GLY A 275 7.38 -12.50 15.99
C GLY A 275 7.70 -11.55 14.84
N VAL A 276 8.69 -10.66 14.96
CA VAL A 276 9.14 -9.81 13.85
C VAL A 276 10.49 -10.30 13.31
N GLN A 277 10.63 -10.42 12.00
CA GLN A 277 11.92 -10.66 11.34
C GLN A 277 12.12 -9.63 10.24
N VAL A 278 13.34 -9.16 10.06
CA VAL A 278 13.74 -8.37 8.90
C VAL A 278 15.05 -8.90 8.33
N VAL A 279 15.15 -8.94 7.00
CA VAL A 279 16.35 -9.34 6.27
C VAL A 279 16.54 -8.39 5.09
N GLY A 280 17.71 -7.77 4.97
CA GLY A 280 18.11 -6.94 3.83
C GLY A 280 19.23 -7.58 3.02
N SER A 281 19.18 -7.47 1.69
CA SER A 281 20.18 -7.97 0.73
C SER A 281 20.96 -6.82 0.10
N LYS A 282 22.29 -6.87 0.22
CA LYS A 282 23.23 -5.87 -0.33
C LYS A 282 23.24 -5.86 -1.85
N SER A 283 23.34 -7.03 -2.47
CA SER A 283 23.42 -7.19 -3.93
C SER A 283 22.13 -6.81 -4.65
N ARG A 284 20.99 -6.94 -3.97
CA ARG A 284 19.67 -6.63 -4.54
C ARG A 284 19.20 -5.21 -4.24
N GLY A 285 19.71 -4.60 -3.17
CA GLY A 285 19.19 -3.32 -2.69
C GLY A 285 17.73 -3.42 -2.23
N GLU A 286 17.36 -4.58 -1.71
CA GLU A 286 16.02 -4.96 -1.30
C GLU A 286 16.04 -5.53 0.13
N ALA A 287 14.91 -5.48 0.81
CA ALA A 287 14.72 -6.12 2.10
C ALA A 287 13.28 -6.57 2.26
N PHE A 288 13.05 -7.53 3.15
CA PHE A 288 11.70 -7.82 3.62
C PHE A 288 11.60 -7.73 5.14
N ALA A 289 10.43 -7.34 5.61
CA ALA A 289 10.00 -7.43 6.99
C ALA A 289 8.75 -8.32 7.08
N LEU A 290 8.70 -9.15 8.11
CA LEU A 290 7.66 -10.15 8.34
C LEU A 290 7.20 -10.06 9.80
N LYS A 291 5.89 -10.18 10.02
CA LYS A 291 5.27 -10.34 11.34
C LYS A 291 4.49 -11.65 11.39
N ILE A 292 4.73 -12.46 12.41
CA ILE A 292 3.81 -13.50 12.90
C ILE A 292 3.10 -12.96 14.14
N ILE A 293 1.77 -12.90 14.12
CA ILE A 293 1.00 -12.10 15.07
C ILE A 293 1.04 -12.64 16.50
N ASP A 294 1.06 -13.97 16.66
CA ASP A 294 1.11 -14.65 17.95
C ASP A 294 2.53 -14.75 18.53
N GLY A 295 3.53 -14.19 17.84
CA GLY A 295 4.92 -14.19 18.29
C GLY A 295 5.63 -15.54 18.16
N ASN A 296 5.03 -16.56 17.53
CA ASN A 296 5.61 -17.89 17.42
C ASN A 296 6.90 -17.89 16.58
N LYS A 297 8.04 -18.06 17.24
CA LYS A 297 9.37 -18.03 16.59
C LYS A 297 9.60 -19.16 15.58
N PRO A 298 9.27 -20.44 15.87
CA PRO A 298 9.39 -21.50 14.87
C PRO A 298 8.60 -21.21 13.57
N ALA A 299 7.39 -20.64 13.68
CA ALA A 299 6.61 -20.20 12.53
C ALA A 299 7.27 -19.00 11.82
N LEU A 300 7.76 -18.01 12.58
CA LEU A 300 8.47 -16.86 12.03
C LEU A 300 9.67 -17.27 11.18
N PHE A 301 10.48 -18.20 11.67
CA PHE A 301 11.68 -18.66 10.96
C PHE A 301 11.31 -19.43 9.70
N ALA A 302 10.31 -20.32 9.78
CA ALA A 302 9.84 -21.05 8.62
C ALA A 302 9.27 -20.12 7.53
N ALA A 303 8.46 -19.13 7.93
CA ALA A 303 7.94 -18.12 7.01
C ALA A 303 9.07 -17.25 6.43
N SER A 304 10.11 -16.93 7.21
CA SER A 304 11.25 -16.15 6.71
C SER A 304 12.05 -16.90 5.64
N VAL A 305 12.28 -18.20 5.84
CA VAL A 305 12.93 -19.05 4.82
C VAL A 305 12.04 -19.16 3.57
N GLU A 306 10.72 -19.26 3.75
CA GLU A 306 9.79 -19.27 2.63
C GLU A 306 9.82 -17.98 1.82
N VAL A 307 9.82 -16.81 2.47
CA VAL A 307 9.93 -15.51 1.79
C VAL A 307 11.23 -15.45 0.98
N LEU A 308 12.36 -15.87 1.55
CA LEU A 308 13.64 -15.92 0.83
C LEU A 308 13.57 -16.81 -0.43
N ASP A 309 12.89 -17.95 -0.34
CA ASP A 309 12.75 -18.89 -1.46
C ASP A 309 11.83 -18.31 -2.55
N GLN A 310 10.66 -17.78 -2.19
CA GLN A 310 9.70 -17.18 -3.13
C GLN A 310 10.25 -15.91 -3.81
N LEU A 311 11.08 -15.13 -3.12
CA LEU A 311 11.80 -14.00 -3.72
C LEU A 311 12.95 -14.44 -4.67
N GLY A 312 13.28 -15.73 -4.72
CA GLY A 312 14.39 -16.25 -5.51
C GLY A 312 15.77 -15.85 -4.95
N TRP A 313 15.87 -15.65 -3.62
CA TRP A 313 17.13 -15.28 -2.96
C TRP A 313 18.00 -16.49 -2.61
N LEU A 314 17.43 -17.70 -2.61
CA LEU A 314 18.14 -18.92 -2.23
C LEU A 314 18.65 -19.70 -3.46
N ASP A 315 19.92 -20.09 -3.41
CA ASP A 315 20.45 -21.21 -4.20
C ASP A 315 20.24 -22.56 -3.50
N ASP A 316 20.64 -23.66 -4.15
CA ASP A 316 20.44 -25.02 -3.62
C ASP A 316 21.24 -25.29 -2.35
N ALA A 317 22.44 -24.72 -2.22
CA ALA A 317 23.26 -24.88 -1.02
C ALA A 317 22.67 -24.09 0.16
N GLN A 318 22.17 -22.88 -0.10
CA GLN A 318 21.47 -22.05 0.88
C GLN A 318 20.15 -22.70 1.32
N ARG A 319 19.38 -23.27 0.39
CA ARG A 319 18.18 -24.08 0.70
C ARG A 319 18.51 -25.24 1.62
N ALA A 320 19.59 -25.97 1.34
CA ALA A 320 20.02 -27.09 2.19
C ALA A 320 20.44 -26.61 3.60
N ALA A 321 21.21 -25.52 3.69
CA ALA A 321 21.68 -24.96 4.95
C ALA A 321 20.56 -24.38 5.82
N LEU A 322 19.51 -23.81 5.22
CA LEU A 322 18.36 -23.25 5.95
C LEU A 322 17.24 -24.25 6.24
N LYS A 323 17.38 -25.52 5.81
CA LYS A 323 16.41 -26.59 6.11
C LYS A 323 16.06 -26.71 7.61
N PRO A 324 17.00 -26.58 8.57
CA PRO A 324 16.68 -26.60 10.00
C PRO A 324 15.78 -25.45 10.47
N TRP A 325 15.79 -24.31 9.77
CA TRP A 325 14.96 -23.15 10.11
C TRP A 325 13.57 -23.22 9.45
N ARG A 326 13.47 -23.87 8.29
CA ARG A 326 12.18 -24.26 7.68
C ARG A 326 11.48 -25.33 8.53
N ALA A 327 12.24 -26.31 9.05
CA ALA A 327 11.82 -27.39 9.95
C ALA A 327 10.42 -27.96 9.63
N ALA A 328 10.27 -28.45 8.39
CA ALA A 328 8.99 -28.94 7.89
C ALA A 328 8.48 -30.16 8.67
N GLU A 329 9.34 -30.98 9.26
CA GLU A 329 8.94 -32.16 10.04
C GLU A 329 8.81 -31.85 11.52
N ILE A 330 7.68 -32.22 12.12
CA ILE A 330 7.47 -32.18 13.57
C ILE A 330 7.66 -33.59 14.11
N ARG A 331 8.66 -33.77 14.98
CA ARG A 331 8.96 -35.05 15.63
C ARG A 331 8.74 -34.97 17.13
N ASN A 332 8.22 -36.04 17.73
CA ASN A 332 8.05 -36.13 19.18
C ASN A 332 9.38 -36.46 19.88
N ALA A 333 9.37 -36.52 21.22
CA ALA A 333 10.57 -36.83 22.02
C ALA A 333 11.18 -38.22 21.73
N ARG A 334 10.43 -39.16 21.14
CA ARG A 334 10.95 -40.47 20.68
C ARG A 334 11.46 -40.44 19.25
N GLY A 335 11.42 -39.29 18.58
CA GLY A 335 11.84 -39.11 17.18
C GLY A 335 10.80 -39.51 16.13
N LEU A 336 9.58 -39.89 16.53
CA LEU A 336 8.51 -40.24 15.58
C LEU A 336 8.02 -38.98 14.86
N LEU A 337 7.86 -39.06 13.53
CA LEU A 337 7.18 -38.02 12.75
C LEU A 337 5.71 -37.98 13.17
N VAL A 338 5.26 -36.82 13.68
CA VAL A 338 3.90 -36.62 14.19
C VAL A 338 3.12 -35.58 13.40
N GLY A 339 3.79 -34.78 12.58
CA GLY A 339 3.16 -33.68 11.88
C GLY A 339 4.13 -32.92 11.01
N GLU A 340 3.63 -31.87 10.37
CA GLU A 340 4.42 -31.01 9.50
C GLU A 340 4.17 -29.53 9.77
N ARG A 341 5.14 -28.69 9.43
CA ARG A 341 5.06 -27.24 9.37
C ARG A 341 5.17 -26.81 7.92
N LEU A 342 4.07 -26.31 7.37
CA LEU A 342 3.95 -25.98 5.95
C LEU A 342 3.74 -24.48 5.78
N PRO A 343 4.49 -23.81 4.89
CA PRO A 343 4.09 -22.49 4.42
C PRO A 343 2.80 -22.58 3.59
N VAL A 344 1.87 -21.67 3.81
CA VAL A 344 0.53 -21.68 3.17
C VAL A 344 0.17 -20.33 2.53
N PHE A 345 1.18 -19.55 2.15
CA PHE A 345 1.01 -18.25 1.50
C PHE A 345 1.83 -18.17 0.20
N GLN A 346 1.44 -17.23 -0.66
CA GLN A 346 2.19 -16.82 -1.84
C GLN A 346 2.42 -15.32 -1.78
N LEU A 347 3.63 -14.87 -2.07
CA LEU A 347 3.95 -13.46 -2.23
C LEU A 347 3.26 -12.92 -3.47
N GLN A 348 2.52 -11.84 -3.27
CA GLN A 348 1.92 -11.05 -4.33
C GLN A 348 2.90 -9.95 -4.74
N THR A 349 2.98 -9.67 -6.04
CA THR A 349 3.63 -8.45 -6.53
C THR A 349 2.59 -7.33 -6.49
N PRO A 350 2.91 -6.13 -5.97
CA PRO A 350 1.99 -5.01 -6.04
C PRO A 350 1.61 -4.78 -7.51
N MET A 351 0.30 -4.68 -7.77
CA MET A 351 -0.19 -4.30 -9.09
C MET A 351 0.26 -2.87 -9.33
N ASN A 352 1.34 -2.72 -10.11
CA ASN A 352 1.90 -1.43 -10.45
C ASN A 352 1.00 -0.80 -11.52
N HIS A 353 -0.20 -0.35 -11.13
CA HIS A 353 -1.04 0.42 -12.03
C HIS A 353 -0.35 1.75 -12.26
N LYS A 354 0.22 1.86 -13.46
CA LYS A 354 0.63 3.13 -14.02
C LYS A 354 -0.64 3.88 -14.38
N ILE A 355 -0.89 5.01 -13.74
CA ILE A 355 -2.11 5.79 -13.94
C ILE A 355 -1.75 7.06 -14.70
N SER A 356 -2.57 7.42 -15.67
CA SER A 356 -2.50 8.72 -16.34
C SER A 356 -3.76 9.53 -16.03
N LEU A 357 -3.60 10.70 -15.43
CA LEU A 357 -4.70 11.65 -15.28
C LEU A 357 -4.78 12.51 -16.53
N ILE A 358 -5.96 12.57 -17.16
CA ILE A 358 -6.19 13.34 -18.39
C ILE A 358 -7.33 14.31 -18.13
N GLY A 359 -7.05 15.60 -18.07
CA GLY A 359 -8.09 16.61 -17.89
C GLY A 359 -8.76 17.01 -19.21
N ALA A 360 -10.09 17.08 -19.24
CA ALA A 360 -10.87 17.52 -20.39
C ALA A 360 -11.88 18.62 -19.97
N PRO A 361 -11.41 19.87 -19.79
CA PRO A 361 -12.22 20.95 -19.20
C PRO A 361 -13.19 21.57 -20.19
N THR A 362 -14.38 20.97 -20.36
CA THR A 362 -15.39 21.46 -21.29
C THR A 362 -16.82 21.31 -20.78
N ASP A 363 -17.70 22.24 -21.13
CA ASP A 363 -19.14 22.20 -20.91
C ASP A 363 -19.91 22.34 -22.24
N ILE A 364 -19.26 21.96 -23.35
CA ILE A 364 -19.72 22.11 -24.73
C ILE A 364 -20.99 21.30 -25.04
N GLY A 365 -21.11 20.10 -24.48
CA GLY A 365 -22.22 19.18 -24.70
C GLY A 365 -23.42 19.48 -23.81
N ALA A 366 -23.24 20.28 -22.76
CA ALA A 366 -24.24 20.62 -21.77
C ALA A 366 -25.00 21.93 -22.07
N GLY A 367 -26.11 22.14 -21.34
CA GLY A 367 -26.90 23.37 -21.37
C GLY A 367 -26.53 24.40 -20.30
N SER A 368 -25.58 24.09 -19.41
CA SER A 368 -25.19 24.90 -18.26
C SER A 368 -23.67 25.10 -18.22
N ARG A 369 -23.24 26.21 -17.58
CA ARG A 369 -21.81 26.52 -17.41
C ARG A 369 -21.25 25.87 -16.16
N GLY A 370 -19.98 25.48 -16.23
CA GLY A 370 -19.15 25.26 -15.03
C GLY A 370 -18.57 23.85 -14.89
N ALA A 371 -19.08 22.85 -15.61
CA ALA A 371 -18.47 21.51 -15.65
C ALA A 371 -17.01 21.55 -16.16
N SER A 372 -16.67 22.54 -16.99
CA SER A 372 -15.30 22.80 -17.43
C SER A 372 -14.29 23.06 -16.29
N MET A 373 -14.75 23.38 -15.07
CA MET A 373 -13.90 23.55 -13.89
C MET A 373 -13.67 22.25 -13.09
N GLY A 374 -14.42 21.18 -13.40
CA GLY A 374 -14.34 19.88 -12.73
C GLY A 374 -12.92 19.30 -12.62
N PRO A 375 -12.10 19.32 -13.70
CA PRO A 375 -10.75 18.74 -13.65
C PRO A 375 -9.86 19.40 -12.58
N GLU A 376 -9.91 20.72 -12.46
CA GLU A 376 -9.14 21.44 -11.45
C GLU A 376 -9.68 21.22 -10.03
N ALA A 377 -10.99 21.08 -9.87
CA ALA A 377 -11.58 20.78 -8.56
C ALA A 377 -11.15 19.41 -8.00
N LEU A 378 -11.03 18.40 -8.86
CA LEU A 378 -10.47 17.08 -8.49
C LEU A 378 -8.98 17.18 -8.13
N ARG A 379 -8.20 18.01 -8.85
CA ARG A 379 -6.80 18.29 -8.48
C ARG A 379 -6.68 19.01 -7.15
N VAL A 380 -7.55 19.99 -6.88
CA VAL A 380 -7.63 20.70 -5.58
C VAL A 380 -8.01 19.74 -4.45
N ALA A 381 -8.85 18.74 -4.73
CA ALA A 381 -9.16 17.64 -3.80
C ALA A 381 -8.01 16.62 -3.64
N ASN A 382 -6.82 16.90 -4.19
CA ASN A 382 -5.59 16.12 -4.05
C ASN A 382 -5.61 14.71 -4.68
N ILE A 383 -6.37 14.50 -5.75
CA ILE A 383 -6.48 13.18 -6.40
C ILE A 383 -5.11 12.53 -6.70
N THR A 384 -4.13 13.31 -7.18
CA THR A 384 -2.77 12.81 -7.47
C THR A 384 -2.09 12.25 -6.23
N SER A 385 -2.08 13.01 -5.14
CA SER A 385 -1.45 12.62 -3.88
C SER A 385 -2.17 11.43 -3.24
N VAL A 386 -3.50 11.41 -3.32
CA VAL A 386 -4.33 10.31 -2.81
C VAL A 386 -3.97 9.01 -3.53
N LEU A 387 -3.97 8.98 -4.85
CA LEU A 387 -3.60 7.80 -5.64
C LEU A 387 -2.14 7.37 -5.38
N GLN A 388 -1.20 8.33 -5.33
CA GLN A 388 0.20 8.03 -5.01
C GLN A 388 0.38 7.43 -3.60
N SER A 389 -0.46 7.81 -2.64
CA SER A 389 -0.40 7.25 -1.27
C SER A 389 -0.74 5.75 -1.21
N HIS A 390 -1.45 5.23 -2.23
CA HIS A 390 -1.73 3.80 -2.43
C HIS A 390 -0.62 3.07 -3.21
N GLY A 391 0.52 3.70 -3.42
CA GLY A 391 1.66 3.11 -4.11
C GLY A 391 1.52 3.06 -5.64
N LEU A 392 0.59 3.85 -6.20
CA LEU A 392 0.32 3.93 -7.64
C LEU A 392 1.30 4.90 -8.32
N GLU A 393 1.77 4.57 -9.52
CA GLU A 393 2.60 5.46 -10.33
C GLU A 393 1.70 6.40 -11.14
N VAL A 394 1.47 7.60 -10.62
CA VAL A 394 0.56 8.59 -11.23
C VAL A 394 1.33 9.59 -12.08
N LEU A 395 0.92 9.73 -13.34
CA LEU A 395 1.35 10.76 -14.27
C LEU A 395 0.18 11.69 -14.58
N ASP A 396 0.24 12.95 -14.16
CA ASP A 396 -0.75 13.95 -14.57
C ASP A 396 -0.35 14.54 -15.93
N LYS A 397 -1.18 14.30 -16.96
CA LYS A 397 -0.96 14.78 -18.33
C LYS A 397 -1.42 16.23 -18.53
N GLY A 398 -1.97 16.86 -17.50
CA GLY A 398 -2.57 18.19 -17.57
C GLY A 398 -3.93 18.18 -18.26
N ASN A 399 -4.31 19.32 -18.83
CA ASN A 399 -5.58 19.49 -19.53
C ASN A 399 -5.39 19.46 -21.04
N LEU A 400 -6.27 18.73 -21.73
CA LEU A 400 -6.48 18.86 -23.16
C LEU A 400 -7.02 20.26 -23.49
N SER A 401 -6.75 20.70 -24.71
CA SER A 401 -7.27 21.95 -25.27
C SER A 401 -8.28 21.64 -26.37
N GLY A 402 -9.32 22.46 -26.47
CA GLY A 402 -10.36 22.32 -27.46
C GLY A 402 -11.17 23.61 -27.65
N PRO A 403 -12.15 23.59 -28.56
CA PRO A 403 -12.97 24.76 -28.87
C PRO A 403 -13.82 25.20 -27.66
N SER A 404 -14.05 26.51 -27.57
CA SER A 404 -14.94 27.11 -26.57
C SER A 404 -16.41 26.84 -26.87
N ASN A 405 -17.26 26.81 -25.85
CA ASN A 405 -18.70 26.70 -26.00
C ASN A 405 -19.31 27.92 -26.74
N PRO A 406 -19.92 27.73 -27.93
CA PRO A 406 -20.44 28.84 -28.73
C PRO A 406 -21.84 29.30 -28.27
N TRP A 407 -22.51 28.55 -27.38
CA TRP A 407 -23.83 28.88 -26.82
C TRP A 407 -24.93 29.09 -27.88
N GLN A 408 -24.94 28.23 -28.89
CA GLN A 408 -25.88 28.30 -30.02
C GLN A 408 -27.07 27.33 -29.85
N PRO A 409 -28.22 27.62 -30.47
CA PRO A 409 -29.35 26.69 -30.51
C PRO A 409 -29.00 25.40 -31.29
N PRO A 410 -29.72 24.29 -31.06
CA PRO A 410 -29.47 23.05 -31.77
C PRO A 410 -29.78 23.17 -33.27
N VAL A 411 -28.95 22.51 -34.09
CA VAL A 411 -29.15 22.34 -35.53
C VAL A 411 -29.35 20.86 -35.79
N ASN A 412 -30.46 20.49 -36.44
CA ASN A 412 -30.84 19.09 -36.70
C ASN A 412 -30.87 18.20 -35.44
N GLY A 413 -31.26 18.80 -34.30
CA GLY A 413 -31.35 18.12 -33.01
C GLY A 413 -30.03 17.99 -32.25
N TYR A 414 -28.95 18.67 -32.69
CA TYR A 414 -27.65 18.64 -32.03
C TYR A 414 -27.16 20.06 -31.71
N ARG A 415 -26.69 20.29 -30.48
CA ARG A 415 -25.92 21.49 -30.13
C ARG A 415 -24.44 21.25 -30.35
N HIS A 416 -23.79 22.24 -30.95
CA HIS A 416 -22.33 22.36 -30.99
C HIS A 416 -21.62 21.11 -31.54
N LEU A 417 -22.22 20.42 -32.52
CA LEU A 417 -21.72 19.15 -33.03
C LEU A 417 -20.25 19.22 -33.51
N PRO A 418 -19.80 20.25 -34.26
CA PRO A 418 -18.40 20.36 -34.65
C PRO A 418 -17.45 20.46 -33.45
N GLU A 419 -17.81 21.24 -32.44
CA GLU A 419 -17.01 21.46 -31.25
C GLU A 419 -16.96 20.22 -30.34
N VAL A 420 -18.11 19.55 -30.14
CA VAL A 420 -18.22 18.27 -29.42
C VAL A 420 -17.38 17.20 -30.10
N THR A 421 -17.41 17.16 -31.44
CA THR A 421 -16.59 16.23 -32.23
C THR A 421 -15.10 16.49 -32.02
N ALA A 422 -14.65 17.75 -32.05
CA ALA A 422 -13.25 18.09 -31.84
C ALA A 422 -12.74 17.68 -30.45
N TRP A 423 -13.54 17.94 -29.40
CA TRP A 423 -13.23 17.49 -28.04
C TRP A 423 -13.13 15.97 -27.93
N ASN A 424 -14.10 15.24 -28.47
CA ASN A 424 -14.13 13.79 -28.39
C ASN A 424 -13.02 13.10 -29.20
N ARG A 425 -12.60 13.67 -30.34
CA ARG A 425 -11.41 13.17 -31.08
C ARG A 425 -10.13 13.37 -30.29
N SER A 426 -9.95 14.56 -29.71
CA SER A 426 -8.80 14.87 -28.87
C SER A 426 -8.72 13.94 -27.66
N LEU A 427 -9.85 13.73 -26.97
CA LEU A 427 -9.90 12.82 -25.83
C LEU A 427 -9.70 11.35 -26.23
N HIS A 428 -10.31 10.90 -27.32
CA HIS A 428 -10.09 9.55 -27.86
C HIS A 428 -8.60 9.28 -28.08
N ASP A 429 -7.91 10.18 -28.77
CA ASP A 429 -6.50 10.00 -29.10
C ASP A 429 -5.61 9.98 -27.85
N ALA A 430 -5.90 10.84 -26.86
CA ALA A 430 -5.19 10.87 -25.59
C ALA A 430 -5.40 9.59 -24.78
N VAL A 431 -6.65 9.14 -24.60
CA VAL A 431 -6.98 7.91 -23.86
C VAL A 431 -6.38 6.68 -24.54
N TYR A 432 -6.51 6.58 -25.87
CA TYR A 432 -5.97 5.46 -26.62
C TYR A 432 -4.44 5.39 -26.52
N ALA A 433 -3.73 6.53 -26.58
CA ALA A 433 -2.28 6.57 -26.43
C ALA A 433 -1.82 6.03 -25.06
N GLU A 434 -2.46 6.46 -23.97
CA GLU A 434 -2.09 5.98 -22.63
C GLU A 434 -2.40 4.48 -22.44
N LEU A 435 -3.48 3.98 -23.04
CA LEU A 435 -3.79 2.54 -23.06
C LEU A 435 -2.75 1.73 -23.84
N GLN A 436 -2.22 2.26 -24.95
CA GLN A 436 -1.12 1.62 -25.70
C GLN A 436 0.18 1.56 -24.88
N ASP A 437 0.42 2.56 -24.02
CA ASP A 437 1.55 2.60 -23.09
C ASP A 437 1.34 1.71 -21.84
N GLY A 438 0.25 0.96 -21.78
CA GLY A 438 -0.09 0.08 -20.67
C GLY A 438 -0.44 0.83 -19.38
N ARG A 439 -0.90 2.08 -19.52
CA ARG A 439 -1.35 2.92 -18.40
C ARG A 439 -2.87 2.89 -18.29
N LEU A 440 -3.39 2.93 -17.07
CA LEU A 440 -4.80 3.10 -16.75
C LEU A 440 -5.15 4.59 -16.88
N PRO A 441 -5.94 5.02 -17.88
CA PRO A 441 -6.37 6.39 -17.98
C PRO A 441 -7.49 6.67 -16.97
N ILE A 442 -7.34 7.78 -16.23
CA ILE A 442 -8.42 8.42 -15.46
C ILE A 442 -8.73 9.75 -16.13
N VAL A 443 -9.89 9.86 -16.75
CA VAL A 443 -10.36 11.12 -17.34
C VAL A 443 -10.98 11.98 -16.24
N LEU A 444 -10.39 13.15 -16.02
CA LEU A 444 -10.97 14.22 -15.21
C LEU A 444 -11.76 15.09 -16.19
N GLY A 445 -13.05 14.85 -16.31
CA GLY A 445 -13.86 15.44 -17.36
C GLY A 445 -14.62 16.69 -16.94
N GLY A 446 -15.26 17.29 -17.95
CA GLY A 446 -16.37 18.21 -17.75
C GLY A 446 -17.68 17.50 -18.04
N ASP A 447 -18.46 17.95 -19.02
CA ASP A 447 -19.75 17.30 -19.32
C ASP A 447 -19.61 15.87 -19.91
N HIS A 448 -20.67 15.07 -19.77
CA HIS A 448 -20.66 13.63 -20.07
C HIS A 448 -20.60 13.31 -21.59
N CYS A 449 -20.67 14.31 -22.50
CA CYS A 449 -20.52 14.05 -23.94
C CYS A 449 -19.14 13.48 -24.28
N LEU A 450 -18.15 13.71 -23.41
CA LEU A 450 -16.79 13.20 -23.48
C LEU A 450 -16.69 11.67 -23.37
N GLY A 451 -17.71 11.01 -22.81
CA GLY A 451 -17.79 9.55 -22.77
C GLY A 451 -17.72 8.91 -24.16
N ILE A 452 -18.13 9.63 -25.23
CA ILE A 452 -18.00 9.16 -26.62
C ILE A 452 -16.53 8.93 -26.97
N GLY A 453 -15.66 9.90 -26.70
CA GLY A 453 -14.23 9.84 -26.99
C GLY A 453 -13.51 8.81 -26.13
N SER A 454 -13.75 8.84 -24.81
CA SER A 454 -13.09 7.93 -23.87
C SER A 454 -13.46 6.45 -24.11
N ILE A 455 -14.75 6.13 -24.17
CA ILE A 455 -15.20 4.74 -24.31
C ILE A 455 -14.92 4.20 -25.71
N SER A 456 -14.98 5.02 -26.76
CA SER A 456 -14.61 4.56 -28.11
C SER A 456 -13.12 4.21 -28.21
N ALA A 457 -12.24 4.95 -27.51
CA ALA A 457 -10.81 4.62 -27.40
C ALA A 457 -10.58 3.31 -26.64
N VAL A 458 -11.28 3.12 -25.51
CA VAL A 458 -11.25 1.87 -24.74
C VAL A 458 -11.75 0.68 -25.55
N ALA A 459 -12.86 0.85 -26.28
CA ALA A 459 -13.43 -0.19 -27.12
C ALA A 459 -12.47 -0.59 -28.26
N ARG A 460 -11.81 0.39 -28.87
CA ARG A 460 -10.75 0.15 -29.86
C ARG A 460 -9.58 -0.63 -29.24
N HIS A 461 -9.06 -0.19 -28.10
CA HIS A 461 -7.99 -0.90 -27.39
C HIS A 461 -8.36 -2.35 -27.07
N CYS A 462 -9.59 -2.60 -26.60
CA CYS A 462 -10.05 -3.95 -26.30
C CYS A 462 -10.07 -4.85 -27.55
N ARG A 463 -10.50 -4.32 -28.70
CA ARG A 463 -10.43 -5.05 -29.98
C ARG A 463 -8.99 -5.34 -30.38
N ASP A 464 -8.13 -4.34 -30.32
CA ASP A 464 -6.71 -4.46 -30.71
C ASP A 464 -5.94 -5.46 -29.84
N THR A 465 -6.35 -5.61 -28.57
CA THR A 465 -5.70 -6.49 -27.58
C THR A 465 -6.45 -7.79 -27.30
N GLY A 466 -7.60 -8.03 -27.95
CA GLY A 466 -8.40 -9.24 -27.76
C GLY A 466 -9.10 -9.35 -26.38
N LYS A 467 -9.30 -8.23 -25.68
CA LYS A 467 -10.00 -8.17 -24.39
C LYS A 467 -11.51 -8.06 -24.58
N LYS A 468 -12.27 -8.61 -23.62
CA LYS A 468 -13.71 -8.34 -23.49
C LYS A 468 -13.91 -6.99 -22.83
N LEU A 469 -14.83 -6.16 -23.32
CA LEU A 469 -15.19 -4.90 -22.68
C LEU A 469 -16.47 -5.05 -21.83
N ARG A 470 -16.43 -4.55 -20.60
CA ARG A 470 -17.60 -4.26 -19.75
C ARG A 470 -17.57 -2.78 -19.39
N VAL A 471 -18.70 -2.10 -19.57
CA VAL A 471 -18.88 -0.69 -19.18
C VAL A 471 -19.88 -0.63 -18.04
N LEU A 472 -19.48 -0.06 -16.91
CA LEU A 472 -20.40 0.40 -15.88
C LEU A 472 -20.65 1.89 -16.08
N TRP A 473 -21.92 2.26 -16.16
CA TRP A 473 -22.36 3.64 -16.32
C TRP A 473 -23.09 4.04 -15.03
N LEU A 474 -22.40 4.79 -14.18
CA LEU A 474 -22.91 5.23 -12.89
C LEU A 474 -23.46 6.64 -13.06
N ASP A 475 -24.77 6.81 -13.04
CA ASP A 475 -25.43 8.04 -13.49
C ASP A 475 -26.87 8.15 -12.95
N ALA A 476 -27.41 9.37 -12.88
CA ALA A 476 -28.84 9.59 -12.72
C ALA A 476 -29.64 9.44 -14.03
N HIS A 477 -28.97 9.61 -15.17
CA HIS A 477 -29.50 9.71 -16.53
C HIS A 477 -29.04 8.54 -17.40
N ALA A 478 -29.90 8.12 -18.34
CA ALA A 478 -29.59 7.00 -19.23
C ALA A 478 -28.67 7.40 -20.40
N ASP A 479 -28.60 8.70 -20.72
CA ASP A 479 -27.71 9.25 -21.73
C ASP A 479 -27.80 8.53 -23.10
N PHE A 480 -29.02 8.10 -23.40
CA PHE A 480 -29.38 7.26 -24.53
C PHE A 480 -30.34 7.98 -25.49
N ASN A 481 -30.38 9.32 -25.46
CA ASN A 481 -31.14 10.11 -26.41
C ASN A 481 -30.50 10.10 -27.81
N THR A 482 -31.35 10.37 -28.82
CA THR A 482 -30.95 10.68 -30.20
C THR A 482 -31.43 12.09 -30.57
N ASN A 483 -31.05 12.59 -31.75
CA ASN A 483 -31.48 13.91 -32.22
C ASN A 483 -33.00 14.07 -32.38
N THR A 484 -33.74 12.97 -32.52
CA THR A 484 -35.20 13.00 -32.61
C THR A 484 -35.90 12.86 -31.27
N LEU A 485 -35.24 12.22 -30.29
CA LEU A 485 -35.82 11.95 -28.97
C LEU A 485 -35.55 13.09 -27.98
N THR A 486 -34.38 13.72 -28.09
CA THR A 486 -33.93 14.77 -27.18
C THR A 486 -34.88 15.97 -27.13
N PRO A 487 -35.19 16.50 -25.94
CA PRO A 487 -35.94 17.74 -25.81
C PRO A 487 -35.06 19.00 -25.95
N SER A 488 -33.73 18.87 -25.77
CA SER A 488 -32.80 20.01 -25.63
C SER A 488 -31.80 20.12 -26.78
N GLY A 489 -31.48 19.00 -27.44
CA GLY A 489 -30.38 18.87 -28.39
C GLY A 489 -29.00 18.82 -27.73
N ASN A 490 -28.90 18.76 -26.40
CA ASN A 490 -27.63 18.72 -25.70
C ASN A 490 -27.00 17.32 -25.85
N ILE A 491 -25.76 17.25 -26.35
CA ILE A 491 -25.11 15.97 -26.69
C ILE A 491 -24.65 15.22 -25.43
N HIS A 492 -24.48 15.89 -24.29
CA HIS A 492 -24.16 15.20 -23.02
C HIS A 492 -25.21 14.15 -22.63
N GLY A 493 -26.47 14.26 -23.07
CA GLY A 493 -27.50 13.23 -22.87
C GLY A 493 -27.59 12.16 -23.98
N MET A 494 -26.62 12.11 -24.90
CA MET A 494 -26.57 11.15 -26.03
C MET A 494 -25.35 10.20 -26.09
N PRO A 495 -24.36 10.21 -25.17
CA PRO A 495 -23.10 9.50 -25.40
C PRO A 495 -23.28 7.99 -25.54
N VAL A 496 -24.13 7.36 -24.74
CA VAL A 496 -24.36 5.90 -24.80
C VAL A 496 -25.04 5.52 -26.12
N ALA A 497 -25.98 6.32 -26.60
CA ALA A 497 -26.63 6.13 -27.90
C ALA A 497 -25.61 6.23 -29.05
N CYS A 498 -24.76 7.26 -29.03
CA CYS A 498 -23.71 7.44 -30.03
C CYS A 498 -22.73 6.25 -30.06
N LEU A 499 -22.29 5.78 -28.88
CA LEU A 499 -21.40 4.62 -28.77
C LEU A 499 -22.04 3.33 -29.30
N CYS A 500 -23.37 3.20 -29.20
CA CYS A 500 -24.16 2.12 -29.77
C CYS A 500 -24.54 2.33 -31.26
N GLY A 501 -24.02 3.38 -31.90
CA GLY A 501 -24.21 3.66 -33.33
C GLY A 501 -25.40 4.55 -33.67
N PHE A 502 -26.10 5.09 -32.68
CA PHE A 502 -27.28 5.95 -32.86
C PHE A 502 -26.91 7.43 -32.68
N GLY A 503 -26.19 7.98 -33.65
CA GLY A 503 -25.71 9.36 -33.58
C GLY A 503 -25.23 9.89 -34.93
N PRO A 504 -24.69 11.12 -34.95
CA PRO A 504 -24.12 11.70 -36.15
C PRO A 504 -22.83 10.98 -36.53
N GLN A 505 -22.57 10.87 -37.83
CA GLN A 505 -21.46 10.09 -38.39
C GLN A 505 -20.11 10.49 -37.77
N GLU A 506 -19.92 11.79 -37.57
CA GLU A 506 -18.69 12.39 -37.05
C GLU A 506 -18.32 11.94 -35.64
N LEU A 507 -19.31 11.52 -34.83
CA LEU A 507 -19.15 11.03 -33.46
C LEU A 507 -19.08 9.50 -33.41
N ILE A 508 -19.97 8.79 -34.11
CA ILE A 508 -20.05 7.32 -34.03
C ILE A 508 -18.82 6.64 -34.67
N GLU A 509 -18.18 7.29 -35.64
CA GLU A 509 -17.00 6.75 -36.34
C GLU A 509 -15.66 7.02 -35.64
N ILE A 510 -15.61 7.77 -34.52
CA ILE A 510 -14.36 8.16 -33.84
C ILE A 510 -13.49 6.94 -33.51
N GLY A 511 -14.09 5.86 -32.99
CA GLY A 511 -13.38 4.63 -32.63
C GLY A 511 -13.02 3.70 -33.80
N GLY A 512 -13.30 4.10 -35.05
CA GLY A 512 -12.99 3.34 -36.26
C GLY A 512 -13.89 2.12 -36.55
N GLN A 513 -14.89 1.86 -35.70
CA GLN A 513 -15.89 0.82 -35.89
C GLN A 513 -17.25 1.30 -35.39
N VAL A 514 -18.30 1.02 -36.16
CA VAL A 514 -19.69 1.38 -35.83
C VAL A 514 -20.54 0.09 -35.75
N PRO A 515 -21.25 -0.17 -34.64
CA PRO A 515 -21.16 0.58 -33.38
C PRO A 515 -19.83 0.36 -32.66
N ALA A 516 -19.42 1.32 -31.82
CA ALA A 516 -18.19 1.22 -31.04
C ALA A 516 -18.31 0.16 -29.94
N ILE A 517 -19.49 0.05 -29.32
CA ILE A 517 -19.85 -0.95 -28.32
C ILE A 517 -21.24 -1.54 -28.60
N SER A 518 -21.52 -2.70 -28.02
CA SER A 518 -22.86 -3.28 -27.99
C SER A 518 -23.60 -2.85 -26.71
N PRO A 519 -24.91 -2.54 -26.74
CA PRO A 519 -25.72 -2.26 -25.54
C PRO A 519 -25.56 -3.31 -24.44
N LYS A 520 -25.46 -4.59 -24.82
CA LYS A 520 -25.24 -5.73 -23.90
C LYS A 520 -23.96 -5.64 -23.04
N TRP A 521 -23.00 -4.81 -23.42
CA TRP A 521 -21.75 -4.61 -22.68
C TRP A 521 -21.88 -3.54 -21.60
N VAL A 522 -22.92 -2.70 -21.67
CA VAL A 522 -23.20 -1.61 -20.73
C VAL A 522 -24.09 -2.11 -19.61
N ARG A 523 -23.84 -1.65 -18.38
CA ARG A 523 -24.70 -1.81 -17.21
C ARG A 523 -24.89 -0.44 -16.58
N GLN A 524 -26.11 0.08 -16.63
CA GLN A 524 -26.43 1.37 -16.01
C GLN A 524 -26.87 1.17 -14.57
N ILE A 525 -26.40 2.02 -13.66
CA ILE A 525 -26.67 1.91 -12.23
C ILE A 525 -27.01 3.31 -11.69
N GLY A 526 -28.11 3.42 -10.94
CA GLY A 526 -28.54 4.68 -10.30
C GLY A 526 -29.52 5.53 -11.11
N ILE A 527 -29.96 5.01 -12.27
CA ILE A 527 -30.85 5.70 -13.21
C ILE A 527 -32.16 6.07 -12.52
N ARG A 528 -32.60 7.31 -12.71
CA ARG A 528 -33.82 7.86 -12.11
C ARG A 528 -34.44 9.04 -12.88
N SER A 529 -33.76 9.55 -13.90
CA SER A 529 -34.25 10.61 -14.78
C SER A 529 -34.07 10.18 -16.23
N VAL A 530 -35.18 9.82 -16.88
CA VAL A 530 -35.18 9.31 -18.27
C VAL A 530 -36.35 9.93 -19.01
N ASP A 531 -36.10 10.47 -20.20
CA ASP A 531 -37.15 11.06 -21.03
C ASP A 531 -38.13 9.98 -21.54
N GLU A 532 -39.39 10.33 -21.77
CA GLU A 532 -40.41 9.33 -22.19
C GLU A 532 -40.07 8.63 -23.52
N GLY A 533 -39.44 9.36 -24.46
CA GLY A 533 -38.94 8.79 -25.71
C GLY A 533 -37.74 7.85 -25.51
N GLU A 534 -36.89 8.18 -24.55
CA GLU A 534 -35.68 7.45 -24.19
C GLU A 534 -36.01 6.12 -23.49
N LYS A 535 -37.00 6.10 -22.59
CA LYS A 535 -37.45 4.86 -21.90
C LYS A 535 -37.79 3.73 -22.86
N ARG A 536 -38.53 4.04 -23.95
CA ARG A 536 -38.89 3.05 -24.97
C ARG A 536 -37.65 2.57 -25.72
N PHE A 537 -36.77 3.50 -26.07
CA PHE A 537 -35.58 3.18 -26.83
C PHE A 537 -34.57 2.32 -26.04
N VAL A 538 -34.37 2.61 -24.75
CA VAL A 538 -33.59 1.78 -23.81
C VAL A 538 -34.11 0.34 -23.79
N HIS A 539 -35.43 0.16 -23.73
CA HIS A 539 -36.06 -1.16 -23.74
C HIS A 539 -35.90 -1.87 -25.08
N GLU A 540 -36.10 -1.18 -26.21
CA GLU A 540 -35.96 -1.74 -27.55
C GLU A 540 -34.53 -2.21 -27.86
N GLN A 541 -33.51 -1.60 -27.25
CA GLN A 541 -32.10 -1.97 -27.43
C GLN A 541 -31.59 -3.00 -26.42
N ASP A 542 -32.46 -3.57 -25.57
CA ASP A 542 -32.10 -4.50 -24.49
C ASP A 542 -30.95 -3.96 -23.61
N LEU A 543 -30.97 -2.66 -23.29
CA LEU A 543 -29.99 -2.04 -22.41
C LEU A 543 -30.32 -2.40 -20.95
N GLU A 544 -29.35 -2.94 -20.23
CA GLU A 544 -29.55 -3.40 -18.86
C GLU A 544 -29.39 -2.23 -17.87
N VAL A 545 -30.47 -1.95 -17.13
CA VAL A 545 -30.58 -0.81 -16.23
C VAL A 545 -30.96 -1.27 -14.82
N PHE A 546 -30.13 -0.89 -13.85
CA PHE A 546 -30.43 -0.97 -12.42
C PHE A 546 -30.80 0.42 -11.93
N ASP A 547 -32.08 0.76 -12.10
CA ASP A 547 -32.63 2.04 -11.66
C ASP A 547 -32.70 2.14 -10.13
N MET A 548 -33.01 3.33 -9.61
CA MET A 548 -33.12 3.52 -8.16
C MET A 548 -34.22 2.68 -7.52
N ARG A 549 -35.29 2.35 -8.26
CA ARG A 549 -36.31 1.45 -7.76
C ARG A 549 -35.76 0.04 -7.54
N TYR A 550 -34.96 -0.48 -8.48
CA TYR A 550 -34.30 -1.76 -8.33
C TYR A 550 -33.35 -1.76 -7.13
N ILE A 551 -32.57 -0.68 -6.95
CA ILE A 551 -31.66 -0.52 -5.82
C ILE A 551 -32.44 -0.46 -4.49
N ASP A 552 -33.59 0.23 -4.44
CA ASP A 552 -34.46 0.28 -3.26
C ASP A 552 -35.04 -1.11 -2.92
N GLU A 553 -35.46 -1.88 -3.93
CA GLU A 553 -36.10 -3.19 -3.73
C GLU A 553 -35.08 -4.32 -3.43
N MET A 554 -33.90 -4.29 -4.06
CA MET A 554 -32.94 -5.40 -4.06
C MET A 554 -31.63 -5.08 -3.32
N GLY A 555 -31.33 -3.79 -3.12
CA GLY A 555 -30.09 -3.29 -2.54
C GLY A 555 -28.93 -3.21 -3.54
N MET A 556 -28.03 -2.26 -3.32
CA MET A 556 -26.84 -2.02 -4.15
C MET A 556 -25.96 -3.27 -4.35
N ARG A 557 -25.83 -4.12 -3.32
CA ARG A 557 -25.04 -5.37 -3.40
C ARG A 557 -25.57 -6.30 -4.50
N ALA A 558 -26.88 -6.52 -4.56
CA ALA A 558 -27.49 -7.43 -5.52
C ALA A 558 -27.40 -6.85 -6.95
N ALA A 559 -27.63 -5.55 -7.09
CA ALA A 559 -27.44 -4.85 -8.37
C ALA A 559 -26.00 -5.02 -8.90
N MET A 560 -25.01 -4.81 -8.03
CA MET A 560 -23.60 -4.95 -8.40
C MET A 560 -23.17 -6.38 -8.69
N GLU A 561 -23.70 -7.40 -7.98
CA GLU A 561 -23.44 -8.81 -8.29
C GLU A 561 -23.87 -9.16 -9.72
N LEU A 562 -25.01 -8.62 -10.18
CA LEU A 562 -25.50 -8.80 -11.54
C LEU A 562 -24.73 -7.96 -12.56
N ALA A 563 -24.43 -6.70 -12.23
CA ALA A 563 -23.68 -5.80 -13.10
C ALA A 563 -22.26 -6.30 -13.39
N LEU A 564 -21.61 -6.88 -12.38
CA LEU A 564 -20.25 -7.43 -12.45
C LEU A 564 -20.22 -8.90 -12.91
N ALA A 565 -21.37 -9.50 -13.18
CA ALA A 565 -21.43 -10.88 -13.65
C ALA A 565 -20.64 -11.07 -14.96
N LEU A 566 -19.99 -12.23 -15.06
CA LEU A 566 -19.19 -12.68 -16.21
C LEU A 566 -17.88 -11.88 -16.45
N ILE A 567 -17.45 -11.05 -15.49
CA ILE A 567 -16.12 -10.44 -15.50
C ILE A 567 -15.08 -11.52 -15.14
N ASP A 568 -14.05 -11.67 -15.97
CA ASP A 568 -12.98 -12.65 -15.81
C ASP A 568 -11.58 -12.01 -15.99
N SER A 569 -10.52 -12.81 -16.02
CA SER A 569 -9.14 -12.33 -16.22
C SER A 569 -8.87 -11.66 -17.55
N ASN A 570 -9.73 -11.85 -18.56
CA ASN A 570 -9.62 -11.24 -19.88
C ASN A 570 -10.61 -10.07 -20.09
N THR A 571 -11.24 -9.58 -19.02
CA THR A 571 -12.15 -8.43 -19.09
C THR A 571 -11.42 -7.12 -18.80
N HIS A 572 -11.58 -6.15 -19.70
CA HIS A 572 -11.34 -4.73 -19.44
C HIS A 572 -12.63 -4.13 -18.86
N LEU A 573 -12.59 -3.73 -17.59
CA LEU A 573 -13.70 -3.01 -16.97
C LEU A 573 -13.44 -1.51 -17.07
N HIS A 574 -14.36 -0.81 -17.74
CA HIS A 574 -14.42 0.64 -17.79
C HIS A 574 -15.55 1.14 -16.88
N VAL A 575 -15.26 2.16 -16.08
CA VAL A 575 -16.24 2.82 -15.22
C VAL A 575 -16.40 4.25 -15.72
N SER A 576 -17.60 4.60 -16.19
CA SER A 576 -17.98 5.99 -16.43
C SER A 576 -18.76 6.47 -15.22
N PHE A 577 -18.15 7.34 -14.42
CA PHE A 577 -18.74 7.86 -13.19
C PHE A 577 -19.19 9.30 -13.41
N ASP A 578 -20.49 9.46 -13.67
CA ASP A 578 -21.15 10.75 -13.54
C ASP A 578 -21.31 11.05 -12.04
N VAL A 579 -20.84 12.21 -11.58
CA VAL A 579 -20.95 12.54 -10.16
C VAL A 579 -22.41 12.78 -9.75
N ASP A 580 -23.31 13.08 -10.70
CA ASP A 580 -24.75 13.21 -10.45
C ASP A 580 -25.45 11.86 -10.16
N PHE A 581 -24.74 10.73 -10.36
CA PHE A 581 -25.10 9.42 -9.84
C PHE A 581 -25.52 9.55 -8.37
N LEU A 582 -24.74 10.28 -7.58
CA LEU A 582 -24.92 10.49 -6.15
C LEU A 582 -26.12 11.39 -5.83
N ASP A 583 -26.68 11.21 -4.63
CA ASP A 583 -27.73 12.12 -4.17
C ASP A 583 -27.21 13.56 -3.99
N PRO A 584 -27.97 14.60 -4.39
CA PRO A 584 -27.57 16.00 -4.23
C PRO A 584 -27.28 16.42 -2.78
N ASP A 585 -27.83 15.73 -1.78
CA ASP A 585 -27.53 16.01 -0.37
C ASP A 585 -26.06 15.72 -0.01
N ILE A 586 -25.36 14.89 -0.81
CA ILE A 586 -23.94 14.56 -0.66
C ILE A 586 -23.06 15.14 -1.76
N ALA A 587 -23.59 15.30 -2.98
CA ALA A 587 -22.90 15.77 -4.15
C ALA A 587 -23.67 16.91 -4.86
N PRO A 588 -23.81 18.09 -4.24
CA PRO A 588 -24.60 19.19 -4.81
C PRO A 588 -23.96 19.83 -6.05
N GLY A 589 -22.65 19.68 -6.21
CA GLY A 589 -21.83 20.34 -7.25
C GLY A 589 -21.91 19.68 -8.61
N VAL A 590 -23.10 19.55 -9.19
CA VAL A 590 -23.34 18.94 -10.51
C VAL A 590 -24.33 19.75 -11.33
N GLY A 591 -24.28 19.64 -12.66
CA GLY A 591 -25.11 20.44 -13.57
C GLY A 591 -26.61 20.14 -13.51
N THR A 592 -26.98 18.86 -13.37
CA THR A 592 -28.37 18.38 -13.43
C THR A 592 -28.70 17.49 -12.23
N THR A 593 -28.97 18.11 -11.08
CA THR A 593 -29.28 17.35 -9.85
C THR A 593 -30.61 16.61 -9.94
N VAL A 594 -30.64 15.33 -9.61
CA VAL A 594 -31.87 14.53 -9.45
C VAL A 594 -31.90 13.89 -8.07
N ARG A 595 -32.95 14.17 -7.28
CA ARG A 595 -33.11 13.63 -5.92
C ARG A 595 -33.33 12.12 -5.92
N GLY A 596 -32.95 11.48 -4.81
CA GLY A 596 -33.11 10.05 -4.61
C GLY A 596 -32.00 9.25 -5.28
N GLY A 597 -30.77 9.76 -5.28
CA GLY A 597 -29.59 9.00 -5.75
C GLY A 597 -29.05 8.06 -4.67
N PRO A 598 -28.07 7.19 -4.99
CA PRO A 598 -27.41 6.36 -4.01
C PRO A 598 -26.75 7.21 -2.92
N THR A 599 -26.86 6.71 -1.70
CA THR A 599 -26.17 7.29 -0.55
C THR A 599 -24.66 7.07 -0.67
N TYR A 600 -23.89 7.82 0.11
CA TYR A 600 -22.44 7.63 0.19
C TYR A 600 -22.06 6.16 0.47
N ARG A 601 -22.81 5.47 1.34
CA ARG A 601 -22.53 4.07 1.70
C ARG A 601 -22.78 3.10 0.54
N GLU A 602 -23.77 3.35 -0.28
CA GLU A 602 -24.07 2.52 -1.44
C GLU A 602 -23.06 2.76 -2.55
N ALA A 603 -22.71 4.01 -2.82
CA ALA A 603 -21.63 4.36 -3.74
C ALA A 603 -20.30 3.75 -3.28
N GLN A 604 -19.97 3.85 -1.99
CA GLN A 604 -18.77 3.23 -1.41
C GLN A 604 -18.76 1.70 -1.63
N LEU A 605 -19.88 1.02 -1.36
CA LEU A 605 -20.02 -0.41 -1.60
C LEU A 605 -19.86 -0.76 -3.09
N CYS A 606 -20.42 0.05 -3.99
CA CYS A 606 -20.26 -0.09 -5.43
C CYS A 606 -18.78 -0.02 -5.82
N MET A 607 -18.04 1.00 -5.36
CA MET A 607 -16.61 1.16 -5.65
C MET A 607 -15.76 0.02 -5.09
N GLU A 608 -16.02 -0.40 -3.85
CA GLU A 608 -15.32 -1.55 -3.23
C GLU A 608 -15.56 -2.85 -4.03
N MET A 609 -16.80 -3.10 -4.49
CA MET A 609 -17.10 -4.29 -5.31
C MET A 609 -16.45 -4.24 -6.70
N ILE A 610 -16.31 -3.05 -7.29
CA ILE A 610 -15.53 -2.87 -8.53
C ILE A 610 -14.06 -3.18 -8.28
N ALA A 611 -13.48 -2.65 -7.20
CA ALA A 611 -12.09 -2.89 -6.81
C ALA A 611 -11.81 -4.40 -6.56
N ASP A 612 -12.74 -5.09 -5.90
CA ASP A 612 -12.67 -6.53 -5.60
C ASP A 612 -12.51 -7.39 -6.88
N THR A 613 -12.93 -6.90 -8.04
CA THR A 613 -12.72 -7.61 -9.31
C THR A 613 -11.25 -7.65 -9.74
N GLY A 614 -10.46 -6.63 -9.40
CA GLY A 614 -9.12 -6.42 -9.93
C GLY A 614 -9.09 -6.28 -11.46
N ARG A 615 -10.18 -5.78 -12.08
CA ARG A 615 -10.32 -5.65 -13.56
C ARG A 615 -10.56 -4.24 -14.07
N MET A 616 -10.77 -3.25 -13.20
CA MET A 616 -10.88 -1.86 -13.63
C MET A 616 -9.58 -1.44 -14.33
N ALA A 617 -9.69 -1.01 -15.57
CA ALA A 617 -8.55 -0.68 -16.42
C ALA A 617 -8.68 0.69 -17.12
N SER A 618 -9.75 1.43 -16.84
CA SER A 618 -9.97 2.83 -17.22
C SER A 618 -11.15 3.41 -16.43
N LEU A 619 -11.11 4.70 -16.12
CA LEU A 619 -12.13 5.40 -15.35
C LEU A 619 -12.38 6.78 -15.94
N ASP A 620 -13.64 7.19 -16.02
CA ASP A 620 -14.02 8.57 -16.30
C ASP A 620 -14.76 9.17 -15.11
N VAL A 621 -14.54 10.47 -14.85
CA VAL A 621 -15.22 11.24 -13.81
C VAL A 621 -15.79 12.52 -14.44
N PHE A 622 -17.11 12.63 -14.55
CA PHE A 622 -17.81 13.67 -15.30
C PHE A 622 -18.78 14.51 -14.45
N GLU A 623 -19.27 15.60 -15.05
CA GLU A 623 -20.33 16.50 -14.58
C GLU A 623 -20.09 17.24 -13.25
N LEU A 624 -18.90 17.11 -12.65
CA LEU A 624 -18.51 17.92 -11.51
C LEU A 624 -18.50 19.41 -11.90
N ASN A 625 -19.39 20.18 -11.26
CA ASN A 625 -19.56 21.61 -11.46
C ASN A 625 -19.30 22.39 -10.16
N PRO A 626 -18.06 22.87 -9.96
CA PRO A 626 -17.67 23.66 -8.80
C PRO A 626 -18.47 24.95 -8.58
N ALA A 627 -19.09 25.52 -9.62
CA ALA A 627 -19.92 26.72 -9.46
C ALA A 627 -21.20 26.45 -8.67
N LEU A 628 -21.64 25.20 -8.64
CA LEU A 628 -22.84 24.74 -7.93
C LEU A 628 -22.49 23.99 -6.64
N ASP A 629 -21.19 23.82 -6.35
CA ASP A 629 -20.71 23.04 -5.21
C ASP A 629 -20.58 23.86 -3.92
N GLU A 630 -20.59 23.16 -2.80
CA GLU A 630 -20.39 23.73 -1.47
C GLU A 630 -18.98 23.42 -0.98
N ARG A 631 -18.06 24.38 -1.11
CA ARG A 631 -16.68 24.26 -0.61
C ARG A 631 -15.93 23.02 -1.13
N ASN A 632 -16.12 22.69 -2.41
CA ASN A 632 -15.48 21.54 -3.08
C ASN A 632 -15.89 20.17 -2.51
N ARG A 633 -16.98 20.11 -1.73
CA ARG A 633 -17.48 18.88 -1.09
C ARG A 633 -17.71 17.76 -2.10
N THR A 634 -18.26 18.08 -3.25
CA THR A 634 -18.58 17.09 -4.29
C THR A 634 -17.30 16.48 -4.87
N ALA A 635 -16.28 17.30 -5.11
CA ALA A 635 -14.96 16.85 -5.54
C ALA A 635 -14.26 15.98 -4.48
N GLU A 636 -14.34 16.37 -3.21
CA GLU A 636 -13.78 15.58 -2.10
C GLU A 636 -14.43 14.20 -1.99
N VAL A 637 -15.77 14.13 -2.10
CA VAL A 637 -16.51 12.86 -2.11
C VAL A 637 -16.14 12.01 -3.34
N ALA A 638 -16.01 12.62 -4.52
CA ALA A 638 -15.59 11.91 -5.71
C ALA A 638 -14.19 11.31 -5.54
N VAL A 639 -13.21 12.07 -5.05
CA VAL A 639 -11.85 11.56 -4.78
C VAL A 639 -11.85 10.44 -3.74
N ASP A 640 -12.66 10.57 -2.69
CA ASP A 640 -12.83 9.56 -1.64
C ASP A 640 -13.37 8.22 -2.20
N LEU A 641 -14.36 8.28 -3.10
CA LEU A 641 -14.91 7.13 -3.80
C LEU A 641 -13.92 6.51 -4.79
N ILE A 642 -13.16 7.35 -5.52
CA ILE A 642 -12.11 6.90 -6.43
C ILE A 642 -11.02 6.16 -5.65
N GLU A 643 -10.65 6.65 -4.46
CA GLU A 643 -9.68 5.97 -3.60
C GLU A 643 -10.12 4.53 -3.26
N SER A 644 -11.43 4.29 -3.11
CA SER A 644 -11.98 2.95 -2.90
C SER A 644 -11.92 2.04 -4.12
N LEU A 645 -11.90 2.58 -5.34
CA LEU A 645 -11.61 1.80 -6.54
C LEU A 645 -10.19 1.21 -6.57
N PHE A 646 -9.29 1.76 -5.75
CA PHE A 646 -7.89 1.33 -5.64
C PHE A 646 -7.54 0.64 -4.31
N GLY A 647 -8.54 0.19 -3.56
CA GLY A 647 -8.35 -0.68 -2.40
C GLY A 647 -8.48 -0.01 -1.03
N LYS A 648 -8.99 1.23 -0.94
CA LYS A 648 -9.44 1.78 0.33
C LYS A 648 -10.67 1.02 0.84
N SER A 649 -10.54 0.43 2.03
CA SER A 649 -11.60 -0.32 2.71
C SER A 649 -11.85 0.18 4.13
N THR A 650 -13.12 0.27 4.52
CA THR A 650 -13.54 0.69 5.87
C THR A 650 -13.27 -0.40 6.94
N LEU A 651 -13.39 -1.67 6.56
CA LEU A 651 -13.12 -2.86 7.38
C LEU A 651 -12.79 -4.02 6.42
N MET A 652 -11.89 -4.92 6.81
CA MET A 652 -11.62 -6.11 6.01
C MET A 652 -12.87 -6.96 5.79
N ARG A 653 -13.02 -7.44 4.55
CA ARG A 653 -13.96 -8.50 4.20
C ARG A 653 -13.24 -9.86 4.37
N LYS A 654 -13.94 -10.82 4.99
CA LYS A 654 -13.45 -12.16 5.34
C LYS A 654 -13.21 -13.04 4.14
#